data_AF-A0A2E3D608-F1
#
_entry.id   AF-A0A2E3D608-F1
#
_cell.length_a   1.000
_cell.length_b   1.000
_cell.length_c   1.000
_cell.angle_alpha   90.00
_cell.angle_beta   90.00
_cell.angle_gamma   90.00
#
_symmetry.space_group_name_H-M   'P 1'
#
loop_
_entity.id
_entity.type
_entity.pdbx_description
1 polymer ?
#
loop_
_entity_poly.entity_id
_entity_poly.type
_entity_poly.pdbx_seq_one_letter_code
_entity_poly.pdbx_strand_id
1 'polypeptide(L)'
;MNSGKNLLQLDDIQAHIIRSARPSAARYFFLTVTDPLQFSRFISSDPFRGLLVSDGDLHEEGGVALQNPCFVNIGFSYSGLKRMGLPDHLIQQFPPAFREGMARRAQFIGDQWGDYPTQWEGFYGSPHIHVFLAVNYVPSLEDEFAKPPEEWSEADREAHFKKIDACVSPLLNAGGEFPGTHCLAREQAHVIRHERRIREHFGFVDGISQPRVADGMPGSAIAGKKEHAKAKWEPLAAGEFLLGYLDELDLKNLDEEDKTRLNPLTPKQTDPAKSAFQDLTMNGSFLVYRKLEQDVAGFRDYCKDDAELAAKLVGRQYDGTPLVSGHPQPKQNDFDFHDDAEGERCPFTSHVRRVNPRLTLNDGVDEGTRLVDQHRIIRRGMPYGTFIKPDECAQSAPEESRGLHFFCYNARIDSQFEFIQKSWINNCDFMHMPSPIIDPIVGSRGPEDLGQFSFNGERMPIFGLKQYVHVKGGEYFFTPGRKALGLIAGLAQPINPFKIPKQHIIPFKPDASDPLDVASYVDAGALLTGKRFVKLRVANGQADRYYYYFAHPQDVFSILNQPSLFTNDHYAKKIYNLTRSSMLLSRPNTPERVQLKAESGKQVEHQGYQDQLKNILKPQLEAIRDGFLSSGQLELVEGLGRVLPLAVIKDFYGVAAPQEKPGEVLSKTQIAHFFDRAGFSELPPVWQENYASLGFSTTPDQTLLFWVRMLFIEVFLNLYNADYLTELAKNASSELLDHLEAQIRDRIAHPKEDGTMVSRFISMYQQHYGYSDQHLMIAVRQSVLELMVGSTDTTAKGISTVVKTLLDLGKDLVSGLQFLAANKPDVPEQAKETVKEQVRQFLEAWRMAREPQRVAMEAKLDPMLDEDIVTCLRMNPVAPVLPRYCTNGATYTSSVGEVLNIEPGSVVLLVSQVTMGANLKNKVPTDQEPFIFMDGTPHACMGHHVAMLEIREALKMLLTLSNVRPAAGNLGDMTYKYNMPAAMLLRCDPG
;
A
#
# COMPACT_ATOMS: atom_id res chain seq x y z
N MET A 1 6.59 -16.74 -33.11
CA MET A 1 6.53 -18.16 -32.71
C MET A 1 7.89 -18.76 -32.99
N ASN A 2 8.61 -19.22 -31.97
CA ASN A 2 9.99 -19.69 -32.07
C ASN A 2 10.00 -21.22 -32.05
N SER A 3 10.48 -21.84 -33.13
CA SER A 3 10.55 -23.29 -33.32
C SER A 3 11.91 -23.83 -32.87
N GLY A 4 11.93 -24.56 -31.74
CA GLY A 4 12.93 -25.61 -31.45
C GLY A 4 14.21 -25.16 -30.71
N LYS A 5 14.31 -25.62 -29.44
CA LYS A 5 15.40 -25.47 -28.44
C LYS A 5 15.29 -24.23 -27.56
N ASN A 6 15.42 -24.46 -26.24
CA ASN A 6 15.39 -23.50 -25.12
C ASN A 6 16.37 -22.31 -25.33
N LEU A 7 15.98 -21.33 -26.13
CA LEU A 7 16.71 -20.08 -26.31
C LEU A 7 16.05 -18.99 -25.46
N LEU A 8 16.81 -18.48 -24.49
CA LEU A 8 16.42 -17.32 -23.70
C LEU A 8 16.23 -16.11 -24.61
N GLN A 9 15.25 -15.26 -24.30
CA GLN A 9 15.04 -13.99 -24.99
C GLN A 9 16.02 -12.93 -24.46
N LEU A 10 17.31 -13.10 -24.75
CA LEU A 10 18.40 -12.27 -24.24
C LEU A 10 18.22 -10.78 -24.54
N ASP A 11 17.55 -10.44 -25.64
CA ASP A 11 17.26 -9.06 -26.08
C ASP A 11 16.21 -8.35 -25.22
N ASP A 12 15.44 -9.12 -24.42
CA ASP A 12 14.38 -8.61 -23.55
C ASP A 12 14.77 -8.63 -22.07
N ILE A 13 15.73 -9.46 -21.67
CA ILE A 13 16.25 -9.53 -20.30
C ILE A 13 17.14 -8.32 -20.06
N GLN A 14 16.96 -7.58 -18.96
CA GLN A 14 17.87 -6.47 -18.64
C GLN A 14 19.30 -6.99 -18.41
N ALA A 15 20.30 -6.21 -18.83
CA ALA A 15 21.70 -6.55 -18.65
C ALA A 15 22.07 -6.82 -17.18
N HIS A 16 23.17 -7.55 -16.96
CA HIS A 16 23.74 -7.85 -15.63
C HIS A 16 22.94 -8.83 -14.74
N ILE A 17 21.72 -9.24 -15.12
CA ILE A 17 20.92 -10.21 -14.37
C ILE A 17 21.56 -11.60 -14.48
N ILE A 18 21.46 -12.27 -15.64
CA ILE A 18 21.93 -13.65 -15.80
C ILE A 18 23.45 -13.73 -16.03
N ARG A 19 23.99 -12.91 -16.94
CA ARG A 19 25.42 -12.82 -17.23
C ARG A 19 25.97 -11.51 -16.68
N SER A 20 27.19 -11.55 -16.14
CA SER A 20 27.75 -10.40 -15.45
C SER A 20 28.39 -9.41 -16.42
N ALA A 21 27.83 -8.20 -16.48
CA ALA A 21 28.42 -7.00 -17.07
C ALA A 21 29.78 -6.53 -16.48
N ARG A 22 30.19 -7.04 -15.32
CA ARG A 22 31.42 -6.62 -14.60
C ARG A 22 31.58 -5.08 -14.44
N PRO A 23 30.57 -4.36 -13.94
CA PRO A 23 30.71 -2.93 -13.69
C PRO A 23 31.78 -2.67 -12.64
N SER A 24 32.51 -1.56 -12.79
CA SER A 24 33.54 -1.14 -11.83
C SER A 24 33.02 -0.12 -10.82
N ALA A 25 31.98 0.62 -11.18
CA ALA A 25 31.31 1.58 -10.31
C ALA A 25 29.81 1.60 -10.59
N ALA A 26 29.02 1.99 -9.60
CA ALA A 26 27.58 2.18 -9.75
C ALA A 26 27.06 3.29 -8.83
N ARG A 27 25.97 3.94 -9.26
CA ARG A 27 25.08 4.72 -8.39
C ARG A 27 23.74 4.04 -8.30
N TYR A 28 23.22 3.87 -7.09
CA TYR A 28 21.92 3.29 -6.83
C TYR A 28 20.97 4.36 -6.30
N PHE A 29 19.80 4.46 -6.91
CA PHE A 29 18.77 5.42 -6.54
C PHE A 29 17.52 4.66 -6.09
N PHE A 30 17.04 4.98 -4.89
CA PHE A 30 15.79 4.47 -4.33
C PHE A 30 14.77 5.59 -4.40
N LEU A 31 13.81 5.45 -5.31
CA LEU A 31 12.91 6.52 -5.70
C LEU A 31 11.50 6.27 -5.17
N THR A 32 10.83 7.34 -4.76
CA THR A 32 9.38 7.37 -4.64
C THR A 32 8.77 8.00 -5.89
N VAL A 33 7.79 7.35 -6.52
CA VAL A 33 7.04 7.93 -7.64
C VAL A 33 6.04 8.95 -7.10
N THR A 34 6.23 10.22 -7.40
CA THR A 34 5.35 11.34 -7.02
C THR A 34 4.24 11.55 -8.04
N ASP A 35 4.56 11.41 -9.33
CA ASP A 35 3.63 11.47 -10.47
C ASP A 35 3.90 10.28 -11.43
N PRO A 36 3.04 9.24 -11.44
CA PRO A 36 3.22 8.08 -12.30
C PRO A 36 3.13 8.38 -13.78
N LEU A 37 2.33 9.37 -14.20
CA LEU A 37 2.22 9.72 -15.61
C LEU A 37 3.51 10.40 -16.09
N GLN A 38 4.06 11.31 -15.29
CA GLN A 38 5.34 11.93 -15.59
C GLN A 38 6.47 10.89 -15.56
N PHE A 39 6.49 10.00 -14.56
CA PHE A 39 7.50 8.94 -14.47
C PHE A 39 7.40 7.93 -15.63
N SER A 40 6.19 7.55 -16.04
CA SER A 40 5.94 6.71 -17.21
C SER A 40 6.51 7.29 -18.50
N ARG A 41 6.31 8.60 -18.73
CA ARG A 41 6.91 9.32 -19.86
C ARG A 41 8.43 9.32 -19.79
N PHE A 42 9.00 9.48 -18.59
CA PHE A 42 10.44 9.45 -18.38
C PHE A 42 11.06 8.09 -18.72
N ILE A 43 10.55 6.98 -18.16
CA ILE A 43 11.08 5.64 -18.45
C ILE A 43 10.81 5.19 -19.90
N SER A 44 9.90 5.87 -20.60
CA SER A 44 9.62 5.67 -22.02
C SER A 44 10.43 6.59 -22.94
N SER A 45 11.19 7.54 -22.40
CA SER A 45 11.95 8.54 -23.17
C SER A 45 13.21 7.94 -23.81
N ASP A 46 13.63 8.49 -24.96
CA ASP A 46 14.83 8.04 -25.67
C ASP A 46 16.11 8.08 -24.82
N PRO A 47 16.38 9.13 -24.00
CA PRO A 47 17.57 9.13 -23.14
C PRO A 47 17.60 7.96 -22.15
N PHE A 48 16.47 7.63 -21.52
CA PHE A 48 16.38 6.51 -20.60
C PHE A 48 16.50 5.17 -21.33
N ARG A 49 15.76 5.01 -22.43
CA ARG A 49 15.76 3.77 -23.23
C ARG A 49 17.12 3.47 -23.87
N GLY A 50 17.90 4.51 -24.21
CA GLY A 50 19.26 4.37 -24.72
C GLY A 50 20.25 3.77 -23.71
N LEU A 51 19.98 3.89 -22.41
CA LEU A 51 20.78 3.28 -21.35
C LEU A 51 20.18 1.95 -20.86
N LEU A 52 18.93 1.63 -21.18
CA LEU A 52 18.28 0.37 -20.82
C LEU A 52 18.70 -0.74 -21.80
N VAL A 53 19.90 -1.27 -21.55
CA VAL A 53 20.58 -2.28 -22.35
C VAL A 53 20.12 -3.69 -21.96
N SER A 54 19.95 -4.58 -22.94
CA SER A 54 19.64 -5.98 -22.69
C SER A 54 20.87 -6.84 -22.41
N ASP A 55 20.65 -8.04 -21.88
CA ASP A 55 21.72 -8.99 -21.67
C ASP A 55 22.35 -9.45 -23.00
N GLY A 56 21.57 -9.51 -24.08
CA GLY A 56 22.03 -9.75 -25.45
C GLY A 56 22.97 -8.64 -25.92
N ASP A 57 22.49 -7.40 -25.93
CA ASP A 57 23.22 -6.21 -26.40
C ASP A 57 24.61 -6.07 -25.76
N LEU A 58 24.75 -6.43 -24.49
CA LEU A 58 26.00 -6.28 -23.75
C LEU A 58 27.06 -7.36 -24.06
N HIS A 59 26.64 -8.58 -24.39
CA HIS A 59 27.55 -9.72 -24.55
C HIS A 59 27.77 -10.11 -26.01
N GLU A 60 26.85 -9.74 -26.91
CA GLU A 60 27.06 -9.89 -28.35
C GLU A 60 28.20 -8.98 -28.81
N GLU A 61 29.21 -9.57 -29.46
CA GLU A 61 30.45 -8.89 -29.88
C GLU A 61 31.10 -8.04 -28.78
N GLY A 62 30.97 -8.44 -27.50
CA GLY A 62 31.56 -7.69 -26.38
C GLY A 62 30.89 -6.34 -26.08
N GLY A 63 29.69 -6.09 -26.61
CA GLY A 63 28.97 -4.83 -26.41
C GLY A 63 29.52 -3.67 -27.25
N VAL A 64 30.30 -3.95 -28.30
CA VAL A 64 30.93 -2.95 -29.19
C VAL A 64 29.90 -2.02 -29.85
N ALA A 65 28.65 -2.45 -30.01
CA ALA A 65 27.57 -1.63 -30.54
C ALA A 65 27.02 -0.58 -29.55
N LEU A 66 27.39 -0.67 -28.26
CA LEU A 66 26.93 0.27 -27.23
C LEU A 66 27.66 1.60 -27.34
N GLN A 67 26.89 2.68 -27.35
CA GLN A 67 27.41 4.04 -27.51
C GLN A 67 27.83 4.69 -26.18
N ASN A 68 27.48 4.07 -25.06
CA ASN A 68 27.71 4.60 -23.72
C ASN A 68 28.37 3.52 -22.83
N PRO A 69 29.40 3.87 -22.04
CA PRO A 69 29.99 2.94 -21.08
C PRO A 69 29.12 2.69 -19.84
N CYS A 70 27.99 3.38 -19.72
CA CYS A 70 27.00 3.17 -18.69
C CYS A 70 25.75 2.47 -19.23
N PHE A 71 25.13 1.66 -18.37
CA PHE A 71 23.80 1.11 -18.60
C PHE A 71 22.96 1.21 -17.31
N VAL A 72 21.63 1.15 -17.46
CA VAL A 72 20.69 1.17 -16.33
C VAL A 72 20.02 -0.17 -16.10
N ASN A 73 19.79 -0.49 -14.83
CA ASN A 73 18.81 -1.48 -14.41
C ASN A 73 17.71 -0.82 -13.60
N ILE A 74 16.47 -1.24 -13.82
CA ILE A 74 15.30 -0.74 -13.10
C ILE A 74 14.50 -1.90 -12.49
N GLY A 75 14.09 -1.75 -11.24
CA GLY A 75 13.20 -2.65 -10.54
C GLY A 75 12.13 -1.91 -9.76
N PHE A 76 10.97 -2.53 -9.59
CA PHE A 76 9.84 -1.97 -8.85
C PHE A 76 9.59 -2.78 -7.59
N SER A 77 9.41 -2.12 -6.46
CA SER A 77 8.84 -2.80 -5.29
C SER A 77 7.37 -3.12 -5.55
N TYR A 78 6.76 -3.94 -4.70
CA TYR A 78 5.32 -4.20 -4.80
C TYR A 78 4.48 -2.91 -4.66
N SER A 79 4.87 -2.00 -3.76
CA SER A 79 4.23 -0.70 -3.63
C SER A 79 4.46 0.18 -4.86
N GLY A 80 5.62 0.07 -5.51
CA GLY A 80 5.92 0.75 -6.77
C GLY A 80 5.01 0.32 -7.91
N LEU A 81 4.79 -0.99 -8.06
CA LEU A 81 3.83 -1.52 -9.05
C LEU A 81 2.40 -1.02 -8.79
N LYS A 82 1.97 -0.98 -7.53
CA LYS A 82 0.69 -0.33 -7.15
C LYS A 82 0.66 1.15 -7.50
N ARG A 83 1.75 1.87 -7.20
CA ARG A 83 1.89 3.30 -7.45
C ARG A 83 1.83 3.61 -8.95
N MET A 84 2.31 2.70 -9.78
CA MET A 84 2.19 2.75 -11.25
C MET A 84 0.79 2.40 -11.77
N GLY A 85 -0.18 2.10 -10.93
CA GLY A 85 -1.58 1.89 -11.35
C GLY A 85 -1.92 0.47 -11.80
N LEU A 86 -1.09 -0.53 -11.48
CA LEU A 86 -1.39 -1.91 -11.84
C LEU A 86 -2.67 -2.41 -11.11
N PRO A 87 -3.60 -3.07 -11.82
CA PRO A 87 -4.84 -3.59 -11.23
C PRO A 87 -4.62 -4.58 -10.08
N ASP A 88 -5.45 -4.48 -9.03
CA ASP A 88 -5.40 -5.36 -7.84
C ASP A 88 -5.35 -6.86 -8.20
N HIS A 89 -6.15 -7.31 -9.18
CA HIS A 89 -6.21 -8.72 -9.59
C HIS A 89 -4.94 -9.22 -10.30
N LEU A 90 -4.12 -8.33 -10.88
CA LEU A 90 -2.83 -8.69 -11.48
C LEU A 90 -1.74 -8.71 -10.41
N ILE A 91 -1.66 -7.66 -9.59
CA ILE A 91 -0.59 -7.56 -8.58
C ILE A 91 -0.76 -8.58 -7.45
N GLN A 92 -1.98 -9.03 -7.15
CA GLN A 92 -2.20 -10.05 -6.11
C GLN A 92 -1.65 -11.43 -6.48
N GLN A 93 -1.32 -11.67 -7.76
CA GLN A 93 -0.72 -12.92 -8.22
C GLN A 93 0.78 -13.02 -7.89
N PHE A 94 1.45 -11.91 -7.54
CA PHE A 94 2.84 -11.96 -7.08
C PHE A 94 2.98 -12.78 -5.77
N PRO A 95 4.14 -13.42 -5.55
CA PRO A 95 4.35 -14.26 -4.38
C PRO A 95 4.23 -13.46 -3.07
N PRO A 96 3.72 -14.08 -1.99
CA PRO A 96 3.52 -13.41 -0.71
C PRO A 96 4.76 -12.65 -0.20
N ALA A 97 5.95 -13.24 -0.32
CA ALA A 97 7.20 -12.60 0.11
C ALA A 97 7.43 -11.24 -0.55
N PHE A 98 7.23 -11.15 -1.87
CA PHE A 98 7.34 -9.88 -2.61
C PHE A 98 6.23 -8.89 -2.24
N ARG A 99 4.99 -9.37 -2.05
CA ARG A 99 3.85 -8.52 -1.70
C ARG A 99 3.98 -7.87 -0.32
N GLU A 100 4.61 -8.58 0.62
CA GLU A 100 4.81 -8.10 1.99
C GLU A 100 5.98 -7.14 2.13
N GLY A 101 7.03 -7.31 1.31
CA GLY A 101 8.27 -6.53 1.39
C GLY A 101 9.20 -7.02 2.50
N MET A 102 10.49 -6.69 2.39
CA MET A 102 11.53 -7.29 3.25
C MET A 102 11.35 -6.90 4.72
N ALA A 103 11.01 -5.65 5.03
CA ALA A 103 10.88 -5.20 6.42
C ALA A 103 9.81 -5.96 7.21
N ARG A 104 8.65 -6.26 6.59
CA ARG A 104 7.61 -7.08 7.27
C ARG A 104 8.06 -8.54 7.44
N ARG A 105 8.99 -9.00 6.62
CA ARG A 105 9.53 -10.36 6.63
C ARG A 105 10.81 -10.51 7.45
N ALA A 106 11.38 -9.41 7.95
CA ALA A 106 12.65 -9.35 8.67
C ALA A 106 12.75 -10.39 9.79
N GLN A 107 11.78 -10.43 10.71
CA GLN A 107 11.79 -11.40 11.81
C GLN A 107 11.78 -12.85 11.31
N PHE A 108 11.05 -13.14 10.23
CA PHE A 108 10.98 -14.48 9.66
C PHE A 108 12.28 -14.92 8.99
N ILE A 109 12.96 -14.01 8.30
CA ILE A 109 14.27 -14.30 7.68
C ILE A 109 15.41 -14.28 8.70
N GLY A 110 15.15 -13.83 9.93
CA GLY A 110 16.09 -13.84 11.05
C GLY A 110 16.83 -12.52 11.25
N ASP A 111 16.35 -11.43 10.64
CA ASP A 111 16.83 -10.08 10.90
C ASP A 111 16.22 -9.60 12.22
N GLN A 112 16.96 -9.83 13.30
CA GLN A 112 16.53 -9.54 14.68
C GLN A 112 17.56 -8.66 15.39
N TRP A 113 17.20 -8.16 16.57
CA TRP A 113 18.07 -7.32 17.41
C TRP A 113 18.63 -6.11 16.64
N GLY A 114 19.95 -6.01 16.48
CA GLY A 114 20.63 -4.92 15.78
C GLY A 114 20.36 -4.87 14.27
N ASP A 115 19.80 -5.93 13.69
CA ASP A 115 19.46 -6.01 12.26
C ASP A 115 17.97 -5.76 11.98
N TYR A 116 17.16 -5.54 13.02
CA TYR A 116 15.72 -5.35 12.86
C TYR A 116 15.42 -4.04 12.09
N PRO A 117 14.34 -3.95 11.28
CA PRO A 117 14.09 -2.80 10.41
C PRO A 117 14.01 -1.43 11.09
N THR A 118 13.77 -1.37 12.41
CA THR A 118 13.82 -0.10 13.16
C THR A 118 15.25 0.46 13.31
N GLN A 119 16.27 -0.34 13.03
CA GLN A 119 17.68 0.05 13.02
C GLN A 119 18.21 0.34 11.61
N TRP A 120 17.39 0.15 10.57
CA TRP A 120 17.79 0.42 9.20
C TRP A 120 17.88 1.93 8.93
N GLU A 121 18.74 2.29 8.00
CA GLU A 121 19.01 3.66 7.61
C GLU A 121 17.89 4.23 6.75
N GLY A 122 17.51 5.48 7.04
CA GLY A 122 16.64 6.28 6.16
C GLY A 122 15.30 5.62 5.85
N PHE A 123 15.09 5.31 4.57
CA PHE A 123 13.81 4.81 4.03
C PHE A 123 13.82 3.31 3.71
N TYR A 124 14.90 2.59 4.01
CA TYR A 124 14.95 1.17 3.68
C TYR A 124 13.83 0.39 4.36
N GLY A 125 13.21 -0.52 3.62
CA GLY A 125 12.03 -1.26 4.09
C GLY A 125 10.73 -0.45 4.15
N SER A 126 10.74 0.82 3.74
CA SER A 126 9.56 1.65 3.68
C SER A 126 8.72 1.33 2.44
N PRO A 127 7.37 1.28 2.56
CA PRO A 127 6.50 1.13 1.41
C PRO A 127 6.59 2.32 0.42
N HIS A 128 7.26 3.41 0.79
CA HIS A 128 7.50 4.56 -0.09
C HIS A 128 8.66 4.36 -1.07
N ILE A 129 9.53 3.36 -0.88
CA ILE A 129 10.49 2.97 -1.91
C ILE A 129 9.71 2.27 -3.02
N HIS A 130 9.49 2.96 -4.11
CA HIS A 130 8.70 2.49 -5.25
C HIS A 130 9.60 1.87 -6.32
N VAL A 131 10.75 2.50 -6.61
CA VAL A 131 11.62 2.11 -7.71
C VAL A 131 13.06 2.05 -7.23
N PHE A 132 13.76 0.99 -7.63
CA PHE A 132 15.21 0.90 -7.62
C PHE A 132 15.73 1.19 -9.02
N LEU A 133 16.68 2.11 -9.13
CA LEU A 133 17.38 2.44 -10.37
C LEU A 133 18.89 2.36 -10.13
N ALA A 134 19.56 1.45 -10.82
CA ALA A 134 21.02 1.36 -10.83
C ALA A 134 21.56 1.96 -12.12
N VAL A 135 22.58 2.82 -12.02
CA VAL A 135 23.37 3.29 -13.16
C VAL A 135 24.77 2.74 -12.99
N ASN A 136 25.17 1.84 -13.89
CA ASN A 136 26.37 1.04 -13.78
C ASN A 136 27.39 1.47 -14.83
N TYR A 137 28.64 1.63 -14.46
CA TYR A 137 29.74 1.97 -15.36
C TYR A 137 30.65 0.77 -15.63
N VAL A 138 30.94 0.53 -16.91
CA VAL A 138 31.75 -0.60 -17.41
C VAL A 138 32.93 -0.05 -18.23
N PRO A 139 34.15 0.01 -17.66
CA PRO A 139 35.31 0.57 -18.36
C PRO A 139 35.64 -0.12 -19.69
N SER A 140 35.39 -1.42 -19.82
CA SER A 140 35.71 -2.17 -21.05
C SER A 140 34.81 -1.82 -22.23
N LEU A 141 33.69 -1.13 -22.01
CA LEU A 141 32.87 -0.59 -23.11
C LEU A 141 33.46 0.70 -23.69
N GLU A 142 34.34 1.38 -22.95
CA GLU A 142 35.08 2.56 -23.42
C GLU A 142 36.36 2.17 -24.17
N ASP A 143 37.09 1.18 -23.65
CA ASP A 143 38.29 0.61 -24.28
C ASP A 143 38.34 -0.89 -24.00
N GLU A 144 38.00 -1.69 -25.02
CA GLU A 144 37.99 -3.16 -24.94
C GLU A 144 39.41 -3.74 -24.67
N PHE A 145 40.46 -3.00 -25.04
CA PHE A 145 41.85 -3.42 -24.86
C PHE A 145 42.47 -2.93 -23.54
N ALA A 146 41.79 -2.02 -22.83
CA ALA A 146 42.25 -1.53 -21.53
C ALA A 146 42.23 -2.67 -20.49
N LYS A 147 43.42 -3.05 -20.04
CA LYS A 147 43.56 -3.99 -18.93
C LYS A 147 43.30 -3.25 -17.62
N PRO A 148 42.42 -3.76 -16.73
CA PRO A 148 42.23 -3.16 -15.42
C PRO A 148 43.56 -3.08 -14.66
N PRO A 149 43.82 -2.01 -13.90
CA PRO A 149 45.04 -1.86 -13.13
C PRO A 149 45.12 -2.89 -12.00
N GLU A 150 46.25 -2.94 -11.30
CA GLU A 150 46.41 -3.80 -10.12
C GLU A 150 45.56 -3.35 -8.93
N GLU A 151 45.44 -2.04 -8.77
CA GLU A 151 44.58 -1.32 -7.82
C GLU A 151 43.94 -0.14 -8.54
N TRP A 152 42.72 0.23 -8.13
CA TRP A 152 42.11 1.48 -8.57
C TRP A 152 42.58 2.62 -7.66
N SER A 153 43.09 3.70 -8.24
CA SER A 153 43.42 4.90 -7.47
C SER A 153 42.17 5.68 -7.07
N GLU A 154 42.30 6.58 -6.09
CA GLU A 154 41.27 7.56 -5.73
C GLU A 154 40.80 8.37 -6.97
N ALA A 155 41.76 8.71 -7.85
CA ALA A 155 41.50 9.45 -9.08
C ALA A 155 40.70 8.64 -10.10
N ASP A 156 40.98 7.34 -10.25
CA ASP A 156 40.20 6.45 -11.11
C ASP A 156 38.77 6.32 -10.61
N ARG A 157 38.61 6.13 -9.28
CA ARG A 157 37.30 6.05 -8.63
C ARG A 157 36.47 7.31 -8.87
N GLU A 158 37.07 8.49 -8.67
CA GLU A 158 36.43 9.78 -8.94
C GLU A 158 36.09 9.95 -10.43
N ALA A 159 36.98 9.53 -11.33
CA ALA A 159 36.73 9.57 -12.77
C ALA A 159 35.53 8.67 -13.15
N HIS A 160 35.44 7.46 -12.60
CA HIS A 160 34.32 6.56 -12.83
C HIS A 160 32.98 7.17 -12.37
N PHE A 161 32.94 7.78 -11.18
CA PHE A 161 31.71 8.44 -10.70
C PHE A 161 31.34 9.66 -11.55
N LYS A 162 32.32 10.44 -12.04
CA LYS A 162 32.06 11.53 -13.01
C LYS A 162 31.44 11.03 -14.31
N LYS A 163 31.85 9.85 -14.80
CA LYS A 163 31.25 9.22 -15.99
C LYS A 163 29.79 8.84 -15.74
N ILE A 164 29.49 8.29 -14.57
CA ILE A 164 28.12 8.01 -14.14
C ILE A 164 27.32 9.30 -14.05
N ASP A 165 27.85 10.35 -13.43
CA ASP A 165 27.18 11.64 -13.28
C ASP A 165 26.88 12.30 -14.63
N ALA A 166 27.79 12.18 -15.59
CA ALA A 166 27.57 12.66 -16.96
C ALA A 166 26.44 11.89 -17.67
N CYS A 167 26.21 10.62 -17.32
CA CYS A 167 25.10 9.82 -17.86
C CYS A 167 23.78 10.04 -17.10
N VAL A 168 23.85 10.35 -15.81
CA VAL A 168 22.68 10.66 -14.97
C VAL A 168 22.15 12.05 -15.25
N SER A 169 23.01 13.05 -15.44
CA SER A 169 22.61 14.46 -15.58
C SER A 169 21.53 14.71 -16.66
N PRO A 170 21.60 14.09 -17.86
CA PRO A 170 20.55 14.24 -18.88
C PRO A 170 19.21 13.58 -18.52
N LEU A 171 19.20 12.68 -17.53
CA LEU A 171 17.99 11.98 -17.06
C LEU A 171 17.24 12.78 -15.98
N LEU A 172 17.87 13.81 -15.40
CA LEU A 172 17.30 14.62 -14.34
C LEU A 172 16.56 15.84 -14.89
N ASN A 173 15.53 16.27 -14.16
CA ASN A 173 14.86 17.54 -14.42
C ASN A 173 15.66 18.74 -13.86
N ALA A 174 15.16 19.96 -14.05
CA ALA A 174 15.81 21.18 -13.55
C ALA A 174 15.98 21.23 -12.01
N GLY A 175 15.21 20.43 -11.27
CA GLY A 175 15.32 20.28 -9.82
C GLY A 175 16.32 19.20 -9.37
N GLY A 176 17.01 18.54 -10.30
CA GLY A 176 17.97 17.47 -9.97
C GLY A 176 17.33 16.12 -9.63
N GLU A 177 16.05 15.93 -9.95
CA GLU A 177 15.29 14.71 -9.68
C GLU A 177 14.95 13.97 -10.97
N PHE A 178 14.77 12.64 -10.91
CA PHE A 178 14.20 11.93 -12.05
C PHE A 178 12.73 12.36 -12.22
N PRO A 179 12.28 12.70 -13.44
CA PRO A 179 10.92 13.21 -13.65
C PRO A 179 9.85 12.26 -13.10
N GLY A 180 8.87 12.82 -12.38
CA GLY A 180 7.78 12.08 -11.73
C GLY A 180 8.18 11.35 -10.44
N THR A 181 9.37 11.63 -9.89
CA THR A 181 9.88 10.98 -8.68
C THR A 181 10.50 11.97 -7.69
N HIS A 182 10.80 11.45 -6.51
CA HIS A 182 11.74 12.03 -5.55
C HIS A 182 12.72 10.95 -5.08
N CYS A 183 14.01 11.28 -5.00
CA CYS A 183 15.04 10.36 -4.55
C CYS A 183 15.09 10.27 -3.02
N LEU A 184 14.63 9.15 -2.47
CA LEU A 184 14.62 8.89 -1.02
C LEU A 184 16.00 8.54 -0.48
N ALA A 185 16.77 7.78 -1.24
CA ALA A 185 18.14 7.42 -0.90
C ALA A 185 18.98 7.28 -2.17
N ARG A 186 20.23 7.71 -2.07
CA ARG A 186 21.25 7.56 -3.11
C ARG A 186 22.47 6.90 -2.50
N GLU A 187 22.85 5.77 -3.05
CA GLU A 187 24.04 5.03 -2.67
C GLU A 187 25.05 5.04 -3.82
N GLN A 188 26.31 4.81 -3.48
CA GLN A 188 27.39 4.67 -4.47
C GLN A 188 28.25 3.47 -4.10
N ALA A 189 28.69 2.76 -5.13
CA ALA A 189 29.46 1.55 -4.98
C ALA A 189 30.62 1.54 -5.96
N HIS A 190 31.74 0.96 -5.54
CA HIS A 190 32.91 0.79 -6.38
C HIS A 190 33.56 -0.56 -6.09
N VAL A 191 33.96 -1.26 -7.16
CA VAL A 191 34.69 -2.51 -7.04
C VAL A 191 36.02 -2.25 -6.35
N ILE A 192 36.29 -3.01 -5.29
CA ILE A 192 37.62 -3.04 -4.66
C ILE A 192 38.49 -3.96 -5.50
N ARG A 193 39.57 -3.41 -6.03
CA ARG A 193 40.59 -4.16 -6.76
C ARG A 193 41.92 -4.03 -6.04
N HIS A 194 42.50 -5.16 -5.68
CA HIS A 194 43.80 -5.24 -4.99
C HIS A 194 44.51 -6.53 -5.42
N GLU A 195 45.79 -6.43 -5.74
CA GLU A 195 46.60 -7.51 -6.33
C GLU A 195 45.93 -8.14 -7.57
N ARG A 196 45.31 -7.30 -8.41
CA ARG A 196 44.56 -7.69 -9.63
C ARG A 196 43.33 -8.57 -9.39
N ARG A 197 42.87 -8.70 -8.14
CA ARG A 197 41.66 -9.47 -7.76
C ARG A 197 40.57 -8.53 -7.23
N ILE A 198 39.31 -8.95 -7.40
CA ILE A 198 38.15 -8.26 -6.83
C ILE A 198 37.95 -8.78 -5.42
N ARG A 199 37.90 -7.89 -4.42
CA ARG A 199 37.80 -8.24 -3.00
C ARG A 199 36.59 -7.60 -2.34
N GLU A 200 36.17 -8.14 -1.20
CA GLU A 200 35.29 -7.46 -0.23
C GLU A 200 36.11 -6.90 0.95
N HIS A 201 35.46 -6.25 1.92
CA HIS A 201 36.14 -5.46 2.96
C HIS A 201 36.88 -6.26 4.03
N PHE A 202 36.47 -7.50 4.31
CA PHE A 202 37.29 -8.39 5.14
C PHE A 202 38.58 -8.81 4.43
N GLY A 203 38.65 -8.65 3.10
CA GLY A 203 39.82 -8.85 2.26
C GLY A 203 39.74 -10.09 1.37
N PHE A 204 38.64 -10.83 1.37
CA PHE A 204 38.46 -12.06 0.59
C PHE A 204 38.09 -11.77 -0.86
N VAL A 205 38.56 -12.60 -1.79
CA VAL A 205 38.11 -12.55 -3.18
C VAL A 205 36.66 -13.01 -3.29
N ASP A 206 35.78 -12.15 -3.80
CA ASP A 206 34.37 -12.46 -4.04
C ASP A 206 34.05 -12.58 -5.55
N GLY A 207 32.84 -13.03 -5.87
CA GLY A 207 32.34 -13.20 -7.23
C GLY A 207 32.79 -14.49 -7.92
N ILE A 208 33.42 -15.42 -7.18
CA ILE A 208 33.97 -16.68 -7.74
C ILE A 208 32.84 -17.66 -8.11
N SER A 209 31.98 -18.00 -7.14
CA SER A 209 30.97 -19.04 -7.31
C SER A 209 29.62 -18.42 -7.64
N GLN A 210 29.21 -18.56 -8.91
CA GLN A 210 27.90 -18.18 -9.45
C GLN A 210 27.29 -19.40 -10.13
N PRO A 211 25.95 -19.58 -10.10
CA PRO A 211 25.31 -20.68 -10.82
C PRO A 211 25.49 -20.52 -12.34
N ARG A 212 25.83 -21.62 -13.03
CA ARG A 212 25.75 -21.67 -14.49
C ARG A 212 24.30 -21.86 -14.89
N VAL A 213 23.72 -20.89 -15.60
CA VAL A 213 22.36 -20.96 -16.15
C VAL A 213 22.36 -21.64 -17.52
N ALA A 214 21.33 -22.43 -17.84
CA ALA A 214 21.09 -22.99 -19.16
C ALA A 214 20.62 -21.88 -20.12
N ASP A 215 21.56 -21.17 -20.74
CA ASP A 215 21.33 -20.01 -21.64
C ASP A 215 21.60 -20.31 -23.12
N GLY A 216 21.87 -21.57 -23.47
CA GLY A 216 22.16 -22.00 -24.85
C GLY A 216 23.59 -21.74 -25.32
N MET A 217 24.46 -21.10 -24.52
CA MET A 217 25.84 -20.79 -24.90
C MET A 217 26.82 -21.92 -24.52
N PRO A 218 27.82 -22.22 -25.38
CA PRO A 218 28.86 -23.22 -25.07
C PRO A 218 29.76 -22.72 -23.93
N GLY A 219 30.08 -23.59 -22.97
CA GLY A 219 30.95 -23.24 -21.85
C GLY A 219 30.99 -24.31 -20.76
N SER A 220 31.92 -24.17 -19.83
CA SER A 220 32.00 -25.07 -18.67
C SER A 220 30.81 -24.88 -17.74
N ALA A 221 30.20 -25.97 -17.30
CA ALA A 221 29.09 -25.97 -16.37
C ALA A 221 29.51 -26.05 -14.89
N ILE A 222 30.80 -25.89 -14.59
CA ILE A 222 31.33 -25.89 -13.23
C ILE A 222 30.44 -25.06 -12.29
N ALA A 223 30.09 -25.65 -11.15
CA ALA A 223 29.18 -25.08 -10.16
C ALA A 223 27.72 -24.88 -10.62
N GLY A 224 27.28 -25.60 -11.64
CA GLY A 224 25.87 -25.84 -11.94
C GLY A 224 25.26 -26.89 -11.00
N LYS A 225 24.59 -27.90 -11.56
CA LYS A 225 24.00 -29.05 -10.84
C LYS A 225 24.74 -30.36 -11.16
N LYS A 226 24.52 -31.37 -10.33
CA LYS A 226 24.89 -32.77 -10.59
C LYS A 226 23.67 -33.67 -10.35
N GLU A 227 23.41 -34.60 -11.26
CA GLU A 227 22.35 -35.60 -11.10
C GLU A 227 22.67 -36.62 -10.00
N HIS A 228 23.95 -36.98 -9.88
CA HIS A 228 24.50 -37.85 -8.85
C HIS A 228 25.97 -37.45 -8.59
N ALA A 229 26.62 -37.91 -7.53
CA ALA A 229 27.89 -37.41 -7.02
C ALA A 229 29.03 -37.49 -8.06
N LYS A 230 29.01 -38.57 -8.85
CA LYS A 230 29.97 -38.83 -9.94
C LYS A 230 29.59 -38.21 -11.29
N ALA A 231 28.42 -37.57 -11.40
CA ALA A 231 27.99 -36.93 -12.63
C ALA A 231 28.88 -35.72 -12.96
N LYS A 232 28.93 -35.37 -14.25
CA LYS A 232 29.52 -34.10 -14.66
C LYS A 232 28.61 -32.96 -14.23
N TRP A 233 29.18 -31.78 -14.07
CA TRP A 233 28.38 -30.58 -13.86
C TRP A 233 27.54 -30.27 -15.08
N GLU A 234 26.29 -29.84 -14.85
CA GLU A 234 25.36 -29.38 -15.86
C GLU A 234 24.79 -28.00 -15.51
N PRO A 235 24.42 -27.17 -16.50
CA PRO A 235 23.75 -25.91 -16.22
C PRO A 235 22.42 -26.10 -15.49
N LEU A 236 22.07 -25.14 -14.63
CA LEU A 236 20.78 -25.04 -13.95
C LEU A 236 19.72 -24.46 -14.90
N ALA A 237 18.49 -24.90 -14.72
CA ALA A 237 17.32 -24.41 -15.43
C ALA A 237 17.18 -22.88 -15.29
N ALA A 238 16.82 -22.20 -16.37
CA ALA A 238 16.66 -20.76 -16.35
C ALA A 238 15.50 -20.29 -15.47
N GLY A 239 14.47 -21.12 -15.29
CA GLY A 239 13.31 -20.84 -14.43
C GLY A 239 13.65 -20.67 -12.95
N GLU A 240 14.84 -21.09 -12.51
CA GLU A 240 15.34 -20.78 -11.17
C GLU A 240 15.65 -19.29 -10.99
N PHE A 241 15.91 -18.56 -12.07
CA PHE A 241 16.38 -17.16 -12.02
C PHE A 241 15.49 -16.19 -12.80
N LEU A 242 14.79 -16.67 -13.83
CA LEU A 242 13.95 -15.86 -14.71
C LEU A 242 12.51 -16.37 -14.71
N LEU A 243 11.56 -15.46 -14.53
CA LEU A 243 10.14 -15.75 -14.66
C LEU A 243 9.78 -16.04 -16.12
N GLY A 244 8.90 -17.03 -16.30
CA GLY A 244 8.43 -17.50 -17.62
C GLY A 244 9.15 -18.73 -18.16
N TYR A 245 10.19 -19.24 -17.48
CA TYR A 245 10.96 -20.41 -17.89
C TYR A 245 10.78 -21.60 -16.93
N LEU A 246 11.04 -22.81 -17.41
CA LEU A 246 10.94 -24.04 -16.61
C LEU A 246 12.03 -24.06 -15.54
N ASP A 247 11.66 -24.41 -14.31
CA ASP A 247 12.58 -24.63 -13.20
C ASP A 247 13.06 -26.09 -13.15
N GLU A 248 13.94 -26.44 -12.19
CA GLU A 248 14.50 -27.79 -12.08
C GLU A 248 13.47 -28.86 -11.71
N LEU A 249 12.44 -28.50 -10.95
CA LEU A 249 11.39 -29.44 -10.56
C LEU A 249 10.46 -29.71 -11.74
N ASP A 250 10.07 -28.67 -12.47
CA ASP A 250 9.17 -28.80 -13.61
C ASP A 250 9.82 -29.58 -14.76
N LEU A 251 11.10 -29.35 -15.05
CA LEU A 251 11.82 -30.12 -16.08
C LEU A 251 11.89 -31.63 -15.77
N LYS A 252 11.82 -32.02 -14.50
CA LYS A 252 11.82 -33.43 -14.08
C LYS A 252 10.43 -34.08 -14.18
N ASN A 253 9.37 -33.28 -14.03
CA ASN A 253 7.99 -33.78 -14.04
C ASN A 253 7.35 -33.82 -15.44
N LEU A 254 8.06 -33.37 -16.49
CA LEU A 254 7.59 -33.32 -17.88
C LEU A 254 8.20 -34.43 -18.74
N ASP A 255 7.39 -34.97 -19.67
CA ASP A 255 7.86 -35.85 -20.74
C ASP A 255 8.81 -35.09 -21.70
N GLU A 256 9.77 -35.78 -22.33
CA GLU A 256 10.82 -35.17 -23.20
C GLU A 256 10.27 -34.27 -24.32
N GLU A 257 9.12 -34.61 -24.92
CA GLU A 257 8.47 -33.81 -25.96
C GLU A 257 7.96 -32.45 -25.42
N ASP A 258 7.62 -32.38 -24.13
CA ASP A 258 7.06 -31.21 -23.45
C ASP A 258 8.12 -30.30 -22.80
N LYS A 259 9.36 -30.76 -22.65
CA LYS A 259 10.50 -29.98 -22.09
C LYS A 259 10.93 -28.78 -22.95
N THR A 260 10.36 -28.65 -24.15
CA THR A 260 10.56 -27.51 -25.07
C THR A 260 9.48 -26.42 -24.93
N ARG A 261 8.47 -26.61 -24.07
CA ARG A 261 7.40 -25.65 -23.80
C ARG A 261 7.83 -24.64 -22.71
N LEU A 262 7.27 -23.42 -22.76
CA LEU A 262 7.34 -22.47 -21.64
C LEU A 262 6.63 -23.06 -20.40
N ASN A 263 7.05 -22.67 -19.19
CA ASN A 263 6.67 -23.32 -17.92
C ASN A 263 5.14 -23.37 -17.62
N PRO A 264 4.57 -24.52 -17.21
CA PRO A 264 3.17 -24.69 -16.80
C PRO A 264 2.76 -24.08 -15.45
N LEU A 265 3.62 -23.34 -14.73
CA LEU A 265 3.19 -22.34 -13.73
C LEU A 265 2.28 -21.25 -14.34
N THR A 266 2.16 -21.24 -15.68
CA THR A 266 1.08 -20.58 -16.39
C THR A 266 -0.01 -21.59 -16.75
N PRO A 267 -1.26 -21.42 -16.26
CA PRO A 267 -2.38 -22.23 -16.71
C PRO A 267 -2.53 -22.16 -18.23
N LYS A 268 -3.15 -23.18 -18.82
CA LYS A 268 -3.62 -23.12 -20.21
C LYS A 268 -4.21 -21.73 -20.46
N GLN A 269 -3.91 -21.15 -21.62
CA GLN A 269 -4.26 -19.83 -22.16
C GLN A 269 -5.75 -19.42 -22.11
N THR A 270 -6.59 -20.11 -21.33
CA THR A 270 -8.02 -19.91 -21.19
C THR A 270 -8.39 -18.85 -20.13
N ASP A 271 -7.45 -18.36 -19.31
CA ASP A 271 -7.67 -17.33 -18.28
C ASP A 271 -6.95 -16.01 -18.63
N PRO A 272 -7.69 -14.94 -19.03
CA PRO A 272 -7.10 -13.67 -19.45
C PRO A 272 -6.24 -12.97 -18.40
N ALA A 273 -6.59 -13.08 -17.10
CA ALA A 273 -5.86 -12.40 -16.03
C ALA A 273 -4.47 -13.03 -15.82
N LYS A 274 -4.35 -14.33 -16.07
CA LYS A 274 -3.08 -15.05 -15.96
C LYS A 274 -2.19 -14.86 -17.19
N SER A 275 -2.80 -14.74 -18.37
CA SER A 275 -2.06 -14.33 -19.58
C SER A 275 -1.45 -12.94 -19.40
N ALA A 276 -2.22 -11.98 -18.90
CA ALA A 276 -1.72 -10.63 -18.63
C ALA A 276 -0.62 -10.59 -17.56
N PHE A 277 -0.73 -11.43 -16.52
CA PHE A 277 0.32 -11.57 -15.51
C PHE A 277 1.60 -12.20 -16.10
N GLN A 278 1.47 -13.18 -16.98
CA GLN A 278 2.61 -13.77 -17.69
C GLN A 278 3.32 -12.73 -18.56
N ASP A 279 2.57 -11.97 -19.37
CA ASP A 279 3.15 -10.93 -20.24
C ASP A 279 3.87 -9.85 -19.43
N LEU A 280 3.36 -9.55 -18.22
CA LEU A 280 3.97 -8.60 -17.29
C LEU A 280 5.24 -9.13 -16.62
N THR A 281 5.35 -10.44 -16.41
CA THR A 281 6.43 -11.04 -15.62
C THR A 281 7.52 -11.71 -16.45
N MET A 282 7.22 -12.05 -17.71
CA MET A 282 8.14 -12.72 -18.64
C MET A 282 9.51 -12.02 -18.68
N ASN A 283 10.58 -12.82 -18.66
CA ASN A 283 11.98 -12.37 -18.68
C ASN A 283 12.41 -11.50 -17.48
N GLY A 284 11.52 -11.33 -16.51
CA GLY A 284 11.83 -10.62 -15.27
C GLY A 284 12.44 -11.53 -14.21
N SER A 285 12.97 -10.91 -13.16
CA SER A 285 13.54 -11.58 -11.99
C SER A 285 13.26 -10.78 -10.74
N PHE A 286 13.13 -11.45 -9.59
CA PHE A 286 13.12 -10.74 -8.31
C PHE A 286 14.56 -10.39 -7.92
N LEU A 287 14.74 -9.14 -7.52
CA LEU A 287 15.98 -8.59 -7.02
C LEU A 287 15.85 -8.38 -5.51
N VAL A 288 16.69 -9.06 -4.74
CA VAL A 288 16.85 -8.82 -3.32
C VAL A 288 17.99 -7.83 -3.12
N TYR A 289 17.72 -6.73 -2.42
CA TYR A 289 18.74 -5.76 -2.01
C TYR A 289 18.94 -5.78 -0.51
N ARG A 290 20.20 -5.81 -0.06
CA ARG A 290 20.59 -5.59 1.34
C ARG A 290 21.80 -4.68 1.44
N LYS A 291 21.75 -3.66 2.30
CA LYS A 291 22.90 -2.88 2.72
C LYS A 291 23.52 -3.55 3.93
N LEU A 292 24.70 -4.14 3.75
CA LEU A 292 25.40 -4.90 4.77
C LEU A 292 26.64 -4.13 5.21
N GLU A 293 26.62 -3.54 6.39
CA GLU A 293 27.78 -2.89 7.01
C GLU A 293 28.73 -3.96 7.58
N GLN A 294 30.04 -3.76 7.42
CA GLN A 294 31.07 -4.72 7.82
C GLN A 294 32.04 -4.11 8.85
N ASP A 295 32.11 -4.70 10.04
CA ASP A 295 33.10 -4.37 11.09
C ASP A 295 34.44 -5.10 10.82
N VAL A 296 35.22 -4.51 9.92
CA VAL A 296 36.54 -5.04 9.51
C VAL A 296 37.51 -5.10 10.68
N ALA A 297 37.50 -4.09 11.55
CA ALA A 297 38.42 -4.01 12.68
C ALA A 297 38.11 -5.11 13.71
N GLY A 298 36.84 -5.28 14.07
CA GLY A 298 36.40 -6.34 14.98
C GLY A 298 36.66 -7.74 14.41
N PHE A 299 36.40 -7.96 13.12
CA PHE A 299 36.65 -9.26 12.48
C PHE A 299 38.14 -9.63 12.48
N ARG A 300 39.02 -8.68 12.12
CA ARG A 300 40.48 -8.89 12.13
C ARG A 300 41.03 -9.10 13.53
N ASP A 301 40.54 -8.34 14.52
CA ASP A 301 40.95 -8.50 15.92
C ASP A 301 40.58 -9.88 16.47
N TYR A 302 39.41 -10.40 16.09
CA TYR A 302 38.99 -11.75 16.46
C TYR A 302 39.86 -12.85 15.86
N CYS A 303 40.32 -12.65 14.62
CA CYS A 303 41.12 -13.65 13.89
C CYS A 303 42.63 -13.54 14.11
N LYS A 304 43.12 -12.54 14.85
CA LYS A 304 44.56 -12.22 14.92
C LYS A 304 45.45 -13.34 15.48
N ASP A 305 44.89 -14.15 16.38
CA ASP A 305 45.64 -15.18 17.12
C ASP A 305 45.66 -16.54 16.37
N ASP A 306 44.83 -16.72 15.33
CA ASP A 306 44.81 -17.91 14.48
C ASP A 306 44.75 -17.50 12.99
N ALA A 307 45.90 -17.61 12.32
CA ALA A 307 46.08 -17.22 10.93
C ALA A 307 45.18 -17.99 9.93
N GLU A 308 44.64 -19.15 10.31
CA GLU A 308 43.74 -19.94 9.46
C GLU A 308 42.26 -19.71 9.78
N LEU A 309 41.93 -19.11 10.93
CA LEU A 309 40.56 -18.98 11.40
C LEU A 309 39.69 -18.21 10.41
N ALA A 310 40.14 -17.05 9.95
CA ALA A 310 39.39 -16.22 9.00
C ALA A 310 39.04 -17.02 7.72
N ALA A 311 40.00 -17.79 7.20
CA ALA A 311 39.77 -18.63 6.03
C ALA A 311 38.74 -19.72 6.29
N LYS A 312 38.71 -20.30 7.50
CA LYS A 312 37.75 -21.31 7.94
C LYS A 312 36.36 -20.74 8.24
N LEU A 313 36.25 -19.51 8.75
CA LEU A 313 34.95 -18.83 8.91
C LEU A 313 34.28 -18.61 7.54
N VAL A 314 35.06 -18.20 6.54
CA VAL A 314 34.55 -17.98 5.17
C VAL A 314 34.42 -19.29 4.38
N GLY A 315 35.38 -20.21 4.51
CA GLY A 315 35.55 -21.45 3.73
C GLY A 315 36.42 -21.30 2.47
N ARG A 316 37.21 -20.23 2.38
CA ARG A 316 38.23 -19.99 1.35
C ARG A 316 39.39 -19.20 1.94
N GLN A 317 40.58 -19.33 1.36
CA GLN A 317 41.68 -18.41 1.65
C GLN A 317 41.34 -17.00 1.14
N TYR A 318 42.03 -15.97 1.67
CA TYR A 318 41.87 -14.57 1.26
C TYR A 318 41.92 -14.37 -0.26
N ASP A 319 42.75 -15.16 -0.92
CA ASP A 319 43.02 -15.06 -2.33
C ASP A 319 41.97 -15.80 -3.20
N GLY A 320 41.03 -16.51 -2.57
CA GLY A 320 39.92 -17.24 -3.19
C GLY A 320 40.16 -18.73 -3.38
N THR A 321 41.33 -19.25 -3.00
CA THR A 321 41.63 -20.69 -3.04
C THR A 321 40.69 -21.46 -2.10
N PRO A 322 39.99 -22.50 -2.56
CA PRO A 322 39.09 -23.28 -1.71
C PRO A 322 39.86 -24.14 -0.71
N LEU A 323 39.25 -24.43 0.44
CA LEU A 323 39.90 -25.23 1.50
C LEU A 323 39.84 -26.75 1.28
N VAL A 324 39.60 -27.22 0.05
CA VAL A 324 39.47 -28.65 -0.29
C VAL A 324 40.73 -29.16 -1.03
N SER A 325 40.96 -30.48 -1.00
CA SER A 325 42.12 -31.11 -1.64
C SER A 325 42.05 -31.03 -3.16
N GLY A 326 43.21 -31.04 -3.84
CA GLY A 326 43.26 -31.12 -5.31
C GLY A 326 42.94 -29.81 -6.04
N HIS A 327 42.58 -28.75 -5.31
CA HIS A 327 42.24 -27.45 -5.87
C HIS A 327 43.10 -26.29 -5.29
N PRO A 328 44.44 -26.30 -5.51
CA PRO A 328 45.35 -25.35 -4.88
C PRO A 328 45.38 -23.97 -5.55
N GLN A 329 44.58 -23.74 -6.60
CA GLN A 329 44.65 -22.50 -7.39
C GLN A 329 43.48 -21.54 -7.05
N PRO A 330 43.75 -20.23 -7.10
CA PRO A 330 42.72 -19.22 -6.94
C PRO A 330 41.60 -19.35 -7.97
N LYS A 331 40.36 -19.02 -7.58
CA LYS A 331 39.15 -19.09 -8.42
C LYS A 331 38.73 -20.50 -8.86
N GLN A 332 39.43 -21.57 -8.46
CA GLN A 332 38.93 -22.92 -8.67
C GLN A 332 37.60 -23.12 -7.93
N ASN A 333 36.65 -23.71 -8.64
CA ASN A 333 35.29 -23.92 -8.14
C ASN A 333 34.71 -25.30 -8.49
N ASP A 334 35.52 -26.16 -9.13
CA ASP A 334 35.15 -27.52 -9.53
C ASP A 334 35.34 -28.51 -8.37
N PHE A 335 34.57 -28.33 -7.29
CA PHE A 335 34.57 -29.22 -6.13
C PHE A 335 33.14 -29.35 -5.59
N ASP A 336 32.88 -30.32 -4.74
CA ASP A 336 31.51 -30.60 -4.26
C ASP A 336 31.44 -31.01 -2.78
N PHE A 337 32.57 -30.89 -2.07
CA PHE A 337 32.79 -31.32 -0.69
C PHE A 337 32.78 -32.82 -0.44
N HIS A 338 32.66 -33.66 -1.47
CA HIS A 338 32.74 -35.12 -1.33
C HIS A 338 34.06 -35.55 -0.66
N ASP A 339 35.18 -34.95 -1.05
CA ASP A 339 36.50 -35.28 -0.50
C ASP A 339 36.79 -34.63 0.87
N ASP A 340 35.80 -33.97 1.47
CA ASP A 340 35.85 -33.35 2.82
C ASP A 340 34.52 -33.62 3.57
N ALA A 341 34.10 -34.89 3.55
CA ALA A 341 32.83 -35.34 4.11
C ALA A 341 32.66 -35.01 5.60
N GLU A 342 33.73 -35.05 6.39
CA GLU A 342 33.73 -34.77 7.84
C GLU A 342 33.91 -33.29 8.21
N GLY A 343 34.11 -32.41 7.21
CA GLY A 343 34.28 -30.97 7.42
C GLY A 343 35.56 -30.56 8.13
N GLU A 344 36.61 -31.39 8.06
CA GLU A 344 37.89 -31.13 8.73
C GLU A 344 38.65 -29.96 8.11
N ARG A 345 38.53 -29.76 6.80
CA ARG A 345 39.26 -28.69 6.09
C ARG A 345 38.39 -27.47 5.83
N CYS A 346 37.21 -27.68 5.26
CA CYS A 346 36.18 -26.66 5.13
C CYS A 346 35.03 -27.00 6.11
N PRO A 347 35.02 -26.40 7.31
CA PRO A 347 33.95 -26.54 8.29
C PRO A 347 32.54 -26.55 7.70
N PHE A 348 31.64 -27.37 8.25
CA PHE A 348 30.21 -27.34 7.89
C PHE A 348 29.61 -25.95 8.14
N THR A 349 30.13 -25.25 9.14
CA THR A 349 29.69 -23.91 9.51
C THR A 349 30.31 -22.81 8.65
N SER A 350 31.33 -23.09 7.82
CA SER A 350 31.92 -22.09 6.93
C SER A 350 30.86 -21.46 6.04
N HIS A 351 30.91 -20.14 5.88
CA HIS A 351 29.92 -19.37 5.14
C HIS A 351 29.62 -19.97 3.75
N VAL A 352 30.65 -20.23 2.93
CA VAL A 352 30.46 -20.77 1.57
C VAL A 352 29.86 -22.19 1.54
N ARG A 353 30.06 -23.00 2.59
CA ARG A 353 29.51 -24.36 2.69
C ARG A 353 28.08 -24.33 3.19
N ARG A 354 27.73 -23.41 4.10
CA ARG A 354 26.34 -23.20 4.54
C ARG A 354 25.45 -22.67 3.41
N VAL A 355 25.89 -21.64 2.69
CA VAL A 355 25.07 -20.99 1.64
C VAL A 355 25.03 -21.78 0.32
N ASN A 356 25.94 -22.73 0.13
CA ASN A 356 25.90 -23.70 -0.96
C ASN A 356 26.50 -25.03 -0.50
N PRO A 357 25.69 -25.91 0.11
CA PRO A 357 26.15 -27.20 0.65
C PRO A 357 26.72 -28.18 -0.36
N ARG A 358 26.43 -28.00 -1.66
CA ARG A 358 26.78 -28.95 -2.73
C ARG A 358 26.32 -30.37 -2.38
N LEU A 359 27.23 -31.34 -2.22
CA LEU A 359 26.89 -32.72 -1.85
C LEU A 359 26.88 -32.96 -0.33
N THR A 360 27.08 -31.94 0.49
CA THR A 360 27.13 -32.09 1.97
C THR A 360 25.81 -32.62 2.56
N LEU A 361 24.68 -32.39 1.89
CA LEU A 361 23.34 -32.83 2.37
C LEU A 361 22.96 -34.25 1.94
N ASN A 362 23.89 -35.02 1.36
CA ASN A 362 23.62 -36.38 0.95
C ASN A 362 23.75 -37.33 2.16
N ASP A 363 22.62 -37.65 2.80
CA ASP A 363 22.53 -38.59 3.94
C ASP A 363 22.70 -40.06 3.50
N GLY A 364 23.80 -40.38 2.82
CA GLY A 364 24.11 -41.72 2.31
C GLY A 364 23.31 -42.15 1.07
N VAL A 365 22.44 -41.28 0.54
CA VAL A 365 21.73 -41.47 -0.73
C VAL A 365 22.34 -40.54 -1.79
N ASP A 366 22.76 -41.11 -2.93
CA ASP A 366 23.34 -40.32 -4.02
C ASP A 366 22.24 -39.68 -4.89
N GLU A 367 21.73 -38.54 -4.45
CA GLU A 367 20.78 -37.70 -5.22
C GLU A 367 21.46 -36.48 -5.88
N GLY A 368 22.79 -36.50 -6.01
CA GLY A 368 23.54 -35.38 -6.56
C GLY A 368 23.32 -34.09 -5.76
N THR A 369 23.16 -32.95 -6.44
CA THR A 369 22.93 -31.63 -5.80
C THR A 369 21.46 -31.23 -5.72
N ARG A 370 20.54 -32.18 -5.92
CA ARG A 370 19.10 -31.92 -6.06
C ARG A 370 18.51 -31.07 -4.92
N LEU A 371 18.94 -31.31 -3.68
CA LEU A 371 18.46 -30.59 -2.49
C LEU A 371 18.95 -29.14 -2.42
N VAL A 372 19.88 -28.74 -3.28
CA VAL A 372 20.52 -27.42 -3.32
C VAL A 372 20.11 -26.62 -4.55
N ASP A 373 19.83 -27.30 -5.67
CA ASP A 373 19.61 -26.69 -6.98
C ASP A 373 18.51 -25.61 -7.01
N GLN A 374 17.38 -25.85 -6.34
CA GLN A 374 16.23 -24.92 -6.27
C GLN A 374 16.45 -23.68 -5.37
N HIS A 375 17.54 -23.67 -4.61
CA HIS A 375 17.85 -22.62 -3.64
C HIS A 375 18.92 -21.66 -4.17
N ARG A 376 19.48 -21.92 -5.36
CA ARG A 376 20.61 -21.18 -5.91
C ARG A 376 20.23 -19.73 -6.19
N ILE A 377 21.15 -18.80 -5.97
CA ILE A 377 20.97 -17.37 -6.26
C ILE A 377 22.11 -16.84 -7.14
N ILE A 378 21.82 -15.84 -7.97
CA ILE A 378 22.84 -15.10 -8.73
C ILE A 378 23.18 -13.84 -7.95
N ARG A 379 24.43 -13.67 -7.51
CA ARG A 379 24.88 -12.50 -6.73
C ARG A 379 25.51 -11.43 -7.62
N ARG A 380 25.20 -10.16 -7.33
CA ARG A 380 25.75 -8.95 -7.99
C ARG A 380 26.14 -7.88 -6.96
N GLY A 381 26.69 -8.32 -5.83
CA GLY A 381 27.10 -7.40 -4.77
C GLY A 381 28.26 -6.49 -5.19
N MET A 382 28.29 -5.26 -4.66
CA MET A 382 29.38 -4.31 -4.86
C MET A 382 29.73 -3.57 -3.56
N PRO A 383 31.03 -3.41 -3.22
CA PRO A 383 31.43 -2.73 -1.99
C PRO A 383 31.13 -1.23 -1.97
N TYR A 384 30.94 -0.67 -0.78
CA TYR A 384 30.87 0.76 -0.49
C TYR A 384 31.79 1.14 0.68
N GLY A 385 32.19 2.41 0.76
CA GLY A 385 33.16 2.89 1.76
C GLY A 385 34.61 2.65 1.33
N THR A 386 35.56 3.16 2.12
CA THR A 386 37.00 3.05 1.86
C THR A 386 37.50 1.67 2.25
N PHE A 387 38.27 1.06 1.34
CA PHE A 387 38.89 -0.24 1.58
C PHE A 387 40.09 -0.10 2.52
N ILE A 388 40.10 -0.90 3.58
CA ILE A 388 41.26 -1.02 4.47
C ILE A 388 42.09 -2.20 3.95
N LYS A 389 43.32 -1.94 3.50
CA LYS A 389 44.14 -3.02 2.95
C LYS A 389 44.44 -4.09 4.01
N PRO A 390 44.63 -5.37 3.63
CA PRO A 390 44.90 -6.44 4.60
C PRO A 390 46.13 -6.20 5.48
N ASP A 391 47.14 -5.49 4.97
CA ASP A 391 48.40 -5.12 5.65
C ASP A 391 48.30 -3.82 6.47
N GLU A 392 47.20 -3.08 6.36
CA GLU A 392 46.96 -1.85 7.13
C GLU A 392 46.29 -2.12 8.49
N CYS A 393 46.64 -1.31 9.49
CA CYS A 393 46.04 -1.36 10.81
C CYS A 393 44.59 -0.84 10.75
N ALA A 394 43.61 -1.74 10.89
CA ALA A 394 42.20 -1.41 10.79
C ALA A 394 41.73 -0.42 11.88
N GLN A 395 42.37 -0.41 13.05
CA GLN A 395 42.08 0.54 14.14
C GLN A 395 42.55 1.97 13.83
N SER A 396 43.41 2.16 12.83
CA SER A 396 43.90 3.47 12.40
C SER A 396 43.14 4.04 11.19
N ALA A 397 42.20 3.28 10.63
CA ALA A 397 41.39 3.72 9.50
C ALA A 397 40.37 4.78 9.93
N PRO A 398 39.95 5.68 9.02
CA PRO A 398 38.90 6.65 9.32
C PRO A 398 37.60 5.99 9.79
N GLU A 399 36.93 6.64 10.75
CA GLU A 399 35.58 6.28 11.20
C GLU A 399 34.56 6.61 10.11
N GLU A 400 34.36 5.66 9.19
CA GLU A 400 33.34 5.70 8.14
C GLU A 400 32.65 4.33 8.02
N SER A 401 31.37 4.33 7.65
CA SER A 401 30.66 3.09 7.34
C SER A 401 31.17 2.50 6.03
N ARG A 402 31.40 1.19 6.04
CA ARG A 402 31.87 0.43 4.88
C ARG A 402 31.21 -0.94 4.88
N GLY A 403 31.08 -1.52 3.69
CA GLY A 403 30.51 -2.85 3.57
C GLY A 403 30.11 -3.18 2.15
N LEU A 404 29.02 -3.90 2.02
CA LEU A 404 28.54 -4.46 0.76
C LEU A 404 27.10 -4.04 0.48
N HIS A 405 26.86 -3.46 -0.70
CA HIS A 405 25.53 -3.49 -1.29
C HIS A 405 25.33 -4.87 -1.89
N PHE A 406 24.66 -5.74 -1.15
CA PHE A 406 24.34 -7.09 -1.59
C PHE A 406 23.12 -7.06 -2.51
N PHE A 407 23.28 -7.68 -3.68
CA PHE A 407 22.21 -7.90 -4.63
C PHE A 407 22.16 -9.38 -5.00
N CYS A 408 20.97 -9.97 -5.04
CA CYS A 408 20.80 -11.24 -5.72
C CYS A 408 19.51 -11.34 -6.54
N TYR A 409 19.60 -12.10 -7.64
CA TYR A 409 18.50 -12.36 -8.57
C TYR A 409 17.98 -13.79 -8.42
N ASN A 410 16.66 -13.92 -8.33
CA ASN A 410 15.96 -15.19 -8.10
C ASN A 410 14.55 -15.15 -8.72
N ALA A 411 14.02 -16.30 -9.13
CA ALA A 411 12.62 -16.41 -9.59
C ALA A 411 11.65 -16.63 -8.42
N ARG A 412 12.15 -17.09 -7.26
CA ARG A 412 11.38 -17.46 -6.07
C ARG A 412 12.08 -17.02 -4.79
N ILE A 413 11.75 -15.83 -4.31
CA ILE A 413 12.34 -15.22 -3.10
C ILE A 413 12.23 -16.16 -1.88
N ASP A 414 11.08 -16.80 -1.70
CA ASP A 414 10.71 -17.65 -0.57
C ASP A 414 11.54 -18.94 -0.50
N SER A 415 11.75 -19.59 -1.64
CA SER A 415 12.55 -20.82 -1.72
C SER A 415 14.03 -20.56 -1.96
N GLN A 416 14.46 -19.34 -2.28
CA GLN A 416 15.87 -19.04 -2.57
C GLN A 416 16.47 -18.16 -1.47
N PHE A 417 16.40 -16.85 -1.60
CA PHE A 417 17.03 -15.94 -0.64
C PHE A 417 16.51 -16.12 0.79
N GLU A 418 15.18 -16.12 1.01
CA GLU A 418 14.63 -16.26 2.37
C GLU A 418 14.95 -17.62 2.97
N PHE A 419 14.93 -18.68 2.16
CA PHE A 419 15.29 -20.02 2.62
C PHE A 419 16.77 -20.11 3.02
N ILE A 420 17.69 -19.58 2.20
CA ILE A 420 19.11 -19.55 2.55
C ILE A 420 19.31 -18.75 3.85
N GLN A 421 18.73 -17.56 3.95
CA GLN A 421 18.90 -16.68 5.11
C GLN A 421 18.33 -17.31 6.39
N LYS A 422 17.10 -17.82 6.32
CA LYS A 422 16.40 -18.39 7.48
C LYS A 422 16.91 -19.79 7.83
N SER A 423 16.88 -20.70 6.86
CA SER A 423 17.00 -22.14 7.09
C SER A 423 18.42 -22.66 7.00
N TRP A 424 19.34 -21.92 6.36
CA TRP A 424 20.76 -22.31 6.27
C TRP A 424 21.68 -21.39 7.06
N ILE A 425 21.49 -20.07 6.98
CA ILE A 425 22.35 -19.10 7.69
C ILE A 425 21.96 -19.05 9.17
N ASN A 426 20.70 -18.75 9.47
CA ASN A 426 20.22 -18.47 10.83
C ASN A 426 19.70 -19.70 11.61
N ASN A 427 19.64 -20.88 10.98
CA ASN A 427 19.18 -22.11 11.62
C ASN A 427 20.36 -22.84 12.30
N CYS A 428 20.33 -22.96 13.63
CA CYS A 428 21.42 -23.59 14.36
C CYS A 428 21.48 -25.12 14.21
N ASP A 429 20.37 -25.78 13.86
CA ASP A 429 20.32 -27.24 13.70
C ASP A 429 20.73 -27.70 12.28
N PHE A 430 21.02 -26.76 11.39
CA PHE A 430 21.38 -27.07 10.00
C PHE A 430 22.71 -27.85 9.92
N MET A 431 22.76 -28.86 9.05
CA MET A 431 23.87 -29.82 8.93
C MET A 431 24.22 -30.55 10.24
N HIS A 432 23.21 -30.83 11.08
CA HIS A 432 23.37 -31.53 12.37
C HIS A 432 24.29 -30.80 13.37
N MET A 433 24.37 -29.47 13.27
CA MET A 433 25.08 -28.67 14.26
C MET A 433 24.30 -28.57 15.57
N PRO A 434 24.98 -28.57 16.73
CA PRO A 434 24.31 -28.30 17.99
C PRO A 434 23.93 -26.82 18.10
N SER A 435 22.74 -26.56 18.67
CA SER A 435 22.33 -25.20 19.04
C SER A 435 23.32 -24.58 20.05
N PRO A 436 23.68 -23.28 19.92
CA PRO A 436 23.15 -22.25 19.01
C PRO A 436 24.09 -21.88 17.83
N ILE A 437 24.75 -22.85 17.17
CA ILE A 437 25.76 -22.56 16.13
C ILE A 437 25.13 -22.18 14.77
N ILE A 438 25.28 -20.92 14.36
CA ILE A 438 24.82 -20.38 13.07
C ILE A 438 26.00 -19.95 12.17
N ASP A 439 25.71 -19.41 10.98
CA ASP A 439 26.74 -18.86 10.07
C ASP A 439 27.64 -17.82 10.77
N PRO A 440 28.97 -17.90 10.59
CA PRO A 440 29.90 -17.05 11.31
C PRO A 440 30.11 -15.65 10.72
N ILE A 441 29.65 -15.41 9.49
CA ILE A 441 29.86 -14.13 8.79
C ILE A 441 28.58 -13.29 8.80
N VAL A 442 27.44 -13.88 8.42
CA VAL A 442 26.18 -13.15 8.22
C VAL A 442 25.02 -13.66 9.09
N GLY A 443 25.29 -14.58 10.01
CA GLY A 443 24.30 -15.03 11.00
C GLY A 443 23.96 -13.91 11.98
N SER A 444 22.67 -13.70 12.24
CA SER A 444 22.22 -12.68 13.19
C SER A 444 22.37 -13.18 14.63
N ARG A 445 23.00 -12.37 15.50
CA ARG A 445 23.30 -12.73 16.89
C ARG A 445 22.74 -11.71 17.87
N GLY A 446 22.16 -12.23 18.96
CA GLY A 446 21.68 -11.41 20.06
C GLY A 446 22.81 -10.97 21.01
N PRO A 447 22.57 -9.95 21.84
CA PRO A 447 23.57 -9.46 22.80
C PRO A 447 23.97 -10.50 23.87
N GLU A 448 23.12 -11.50 24.12
CA GLU A 448 23.36 -12.59 25.08
C GLU A 448 23.95 -13.86 24.42
N ASP A 449 24.22 -13.85 23.11
CA ASP A 449 24.83 -14.98 22.41
C ASP A 449 26.31 -15.12 22.79
N LEU A 450 26.72 -16.33 23.21
CA LEU A 450 28.10 -16.66 23.55
C LEU A 450 29.03 -16.68 22.32
N GLY A 451 28.48 -16.65 21.11
CA GLY A 451 29.22 -16.51 19.87
C GLY A 451 30.03 -17.76 19.55
N GLN A 452 29.41 -18.74 18.88
CA GLN A 452 30.01 -20.06 18.67
C GLN A 452 30.32 -20.35 17.20
N PHE A 453 31.47 -21.00 16.98
CA PHE A 453 31.90 -21.56 15.71
C PHE A 453 32.50 -22.95 15.91
N SER A 454 32.07 -23.95 15.15
CA SER A 454 32.64 -25.31 15.20
C SER A 454 32.88 -25.86 13.81
N PHE A 455 33.81 -26.80 13.69
CA PHE A 455 34.12 -27.46 12.42
C PHE A 455 32.99 -28.40 12.00
N ASN A 456 32.51 -29.19 12.97
CA ASN A 456 31.45 -30.17 12.85
C ASN A 456 30.72 -30.33 14.20
N GLY A 457 29.78 -31.27 14.30
CA GLY A 457 28.95 -31.47 15.49
C GLY A 457 29.67 -32.17 16.65
N GLU A 458 30.85 -32.73 16.40
CA GLU A 458 31.61 -33.53 17.39
C GLU A 458 32.71 -32.73 18.08
N ARG A 459 33.17 -31.63 17.45
CA ARG A 459 34.25 -30.79 17.98
C ARG A 459 33.73 -29.73 18.94
N MET A 460 34.49 -29.46 20.00
CA MET A 460 34.19 -28.35 20.92
C MET A 460 34.21 -27.01 20.17
N PRO A 461 33.18 -26.16 20.34
CA PRO A 461 33.12 -24.86 19.67
C PRO A 461 34.23 -23.91 20.12
N ILE A 462 34.65 -23.05 19.20
CA ILE A 462 35.38 -21.81 19.47
C ILE A 462 34.34 -20.76 19.87
N PHE A 463 34.59 -20.06 20.97
CA PHE A 463 33.68 -19.09 21.57
C PHE A 463 34.10 -17.63 21.28
N GLY A 464 33.24 -16.68 21.62
CA GLY A 464 33.52 -15.24 21.55
C GLY A 464 33.34 -14.63 20.16
N LEU A 465 32.79 -15.39 19.19
CA LEU A 465 32.49 -14.88 17.86
C LEU A 465 31.37 -13.84 17.92
N LYS A 466 31.66 -12.61 17.54
CA LYS A 466 30.65 -11.54 17.48
C LYS A 466 29.99 -11.51 16.10
N GLN A 467 28.94 -10.71 15.98
CA GLN A 467 28.40 -10.34 14.69
C GLN A 467 29.25 -9.23 14.09
N TYR A 468 29.79 -9.44 12.88
CA TYR A 468 30.61 -8.45 12.16
C TYR A 468 29.95 -7.89 10.92
N VAL A 469 28.77 -8.40 10.56
CA VAL A 469 27.95 -7.90 9.45
C VAL A 469 26.62 -7.44 10.02
N HIS A 470 26.26 -6.18 9.77
CA HIS A 470 25.02 -5.58 10.26
C HIS A 470 24.13 -5.13 9.11
N VAL A 471 22.84 -5.42 9.20
CA VAL A 471 21.86 -5.06 8.18
C VAL A 471 21.41 -3.62 8.41
N LYS A 472 21.74 -2.73 7.48
CA LYS A 472 21.37 -1.31 7.52
C LYS A 472 20.23 -0.96 6.60
N GLY A 473 19.70 -1.93 5.86
CA GLY A 473 18.58 -1.70 4.97
C GLY A 473 18.37 -2.87 4.01
N GLY A 474 17.16 -2.98 3.49
CA GLY A 474 16.87 -3.87 2.39
C GLY A 474 15.46 -3.71 1.84
N GLU A 475 15.22 -4.29 0.68
CA GLU A 475 13.90 -4.39 0.06
C GLU A 475 13.91 -5.48 -1.04
N TYR A 476 12.72 -5.97 -1.39
CA TYR A 476 12.48 -6.81 -2.56
C TYR A 476 11.96 -5.99 -3.73
N PHE A 477 12.60 -6.14 -4.89
CA PHE A 477 12.20 -5.53 -6.15
C PHE A 477 11.88 -6.60 -7.19
N PHE A 478 11.01 -6.27 -8.13
CA PHE A 478 10.80 -7.02 -9.36
C PHE A 478 11.46 -6.24 -10.50
N THR A 479 12.44 -6.85 -11.16
CA THR A 479 13.09 -6.31 -12.36
C THR A 479 12.39 -6.87 -13.60
N PRO A 480 11.56 -6.08 -14.30
CA PRO A 480 10.80 -6.57 -15.45
C PRO A 480 11.70 -6.78 -16.67
N GLY A 481 11.27 -7.62 -17.61
CA GLY A 481 11.79 -7.59 -18.98
C GLY A 481 11.54 -6.22 -19.64
N ARG A 482 12.30 -5.88 -20.68
CA ARG A 482 12.22 -4.56 -21.35
C ARG A 482 10.84 -4.30 -21.97
N LYS A 483 10.20 -5.32 -22.54
CA LYS A 483 8.82 -5.27 -23.04
C LYS A 483 7.83 -5.07 -21.89
N ALA A 484 7.97 -5.83 -20.81
CA ALA A 484 7.14 -5.72 -19.62
C ALA A 484 7.25 -4.33 -18.95
N LEU A 485 8.43 -3.71 -18.96
CA LEU A 485 8.59 -2.33 -18.50
C LEU A 485 7.71 -1.36 -19.30
N GLY A 486 7.59 -1.56 -20.62
CA GLY A 486 6.68 -0.80 -21.47
C GLY A 486 5.21 -0.99 -21.09
N LEU A 487 4.81 -2.21 -20.70
CA LEU A 487 3.46 -2.48 -20.20
C LEU A 487 3.20 -1.77 -18.86
N ILE A 488 4.14 -1.82 -17.92
CA ILE A 488 4.05 -1.11 -16.63
C ILE A 488 3.91 0.39 -16.86
N ALA A 489 4.71 0.97 -17.77
CA ALA A 489 4.62 2.38 -18.12
C ALA A 489 3.23 2.73 -18.70
N GLY A 490 2.68 1.88 -19.56
CA GLY A 490 1.35 2.08 -20.17
C GLY A 490 0.17 2.01 -19.20
N LEU A 491 0.37 1.46 -17.99
CA LEU A 491 -0.67 1.35 -16.95
C LEU A 491 -0.69 2.53 -15.97
N ALA A 492 0.23 3.49 -16.11
CA ALA A 492 0.32 4.66 -15.24
C ALA A 492 -1.01 5.44 -15.18
N GLN A 493 -1.46 5.73 -13.96
CA GLN A 493 -2.66 6.54 -13.71
C GLN A 493 -2.34 7.74 -12.80
N PRO A 494 -3.07 8.87 -12.97
CA PRO A 494 -2.88 10.04 -12.11
C PRO A 494 -3.25 9.72 -10.67
N ILE A 495 -2.47 10.28 -9.75
CA ILE A 495 -2.62 10.07 -8.32
C ILE A 495 -3.42 11.23 -7.75
N ASN A 496 -4.60 10.92 -7.24
CA ASN A 496 -5.30 11.84 -6.35
C ASN A 496 -4.63 11.73 -4.96
N PRO A 497 -4.16 12.81 -4.32
CA PRO A 497 -3.54 12.77 -2.97
C PRO A 497 -4.47 12.20 -1.89
N PHE A 498 -5.77 12.13 -2.15
CA PHE A 498 -6.76 11.41 -1.34
C PHE A 498 -7.02 9.96 -1.81
N LYS A 499 -6.64 9.60 -3.04
CA LYS A 499 -6.36 8.20 -3.46
C LYS A 499 -4.94 7.84 -3.03
N ILE A 500 -4.80 7.49 -1.75
CA ILE A 500 -3.72 6.60 -1.34
C ILE A 500 -4.04 5.24 -1.99
N PRO A 501 -3.22 4.69 -2.91
CA PRO A 501 -3.38 3.32 -3.37
C PRO A 501 -3.34 2.45 -2.13
N LYS A 502 -4.35 1.60 -1.90
CA LYS A 502 -4.49 0.73 -0.72
C LYS A 502 -3.12 0.40 -0.12
N GLN A 503 -2.71 1.19 0.88
CA GLN A 503 -1.86 0.67 1.93
C GLN A 503 -2.61 -0.58 2.34
N HIS A 504 -1.92 -1.71 2.22
CA HIS A 504 -2.39 -2.86 2.92
C HIS A 504 -2.45 -2.43 4.40
N ILE A 505 -3.66 -2.08 4.86
CA ILE A 505 -4.29 -2.89 5.88
C ILE A 505 -3.81 -4.29 5.53
N ILE A 506 -2.98 -4.82 6.44
CA ILE A 506 -2.59 -6.23 6.56
C ILE A 506 -3.67 -7.08 5.87
N PRO A 507 -3.41 -8.25 5.30
CA PRO A 507 -4.51 -9.19 5.22
C PRO A 507 -5.04 -9.42 6.65
N PHE A 508 -5.94 -8.56 7.13
CA PHE A 508 -7.02 -9.02 7.92
C PHE A 508 -7.72 -9.96 6.96
N LYS A 509 -7.61 -11.24 7.28
CA LYS A 509 -8.56 -12.21 6.80
C LYS A 509 -9.67 -12.31 7.83
N PRO A 510 -10.74 -11.51 7.76
CA PRO A 510 -12.03 -11.95 8.20
C PRO A 510 -12.74 -12.69 7.07
N ASP A 511 -12.18 -12.84 5.88
CA ASP A 511 -12.85 -13.49 4.77
C ASP A 511 -13.16 -14.95 5.12
N ALA A 512 -14.41 -15.29 5.30
CA ALA A 512 -15.45 -14.68 4.48
C ALA A 512 -16.43 -13.84 5.29
N SER A 513 -16.07 -12.66 5.81
CA SER A 513 -17.01 -11.69 6.38
C SER A 513 -16.48 -10.24 6.58
N ASP A 514 -16.74 -9.35 5.62
CA ASP A 514 -17.00 -7.92 5.92
C ASP A 514 -18.47 -7.80 6.39
N PRO A 515 -18.75 -7.46 7.66
CA PRO A 515 -20.11 -7.40 8.13
C PRO A 515 -20.91 -6.22 7.57
N LEU A 516 -20.26 -5.28 6.87
CA LEU A 516 -20.92 -4.22 6.12
C LEU A 516 -21.21 -4.61 4.67
N ASP A 517 -20.53 -5.62 4.12
CA ASP A 517 -20.83 -6.19 2.81
C ASP A 517 -21.90 -7.28 2.93
N VAL A 518 -23.07 -6.84 3.40
CA VAL A 518 -24.22 -7.72 3.67
C VAL A 518 -24.56 -8.58 2.43
N ALA A 519 -24.40 -8.05 1.22
CA ALA A 519 -24.71 -8.75 -0.02
C ALA A 519 -23.79 -9.95 -0.30
N SER A 520 -22.53 -9.92 0.16
CA SER A 520 -21.58 -11.02 -0.01
C SER A 520 -21.79 -12.19 0.96
N TYR A 521 -22.41 -11.93 2.12
CA TYR A 521 -22.52 -12.92 3.20
C TYR A 521 -23.96 -13.30 3.54
N VAL A 522 -24.93 -12.53 3.05
CA VAL A 522 -26.34 -12.73 3.32
C VAL A 522 -27.10 -12.92 2.01
N ASP A 523 -27.77 -14.07 1.89
CA ASP A 523 -28.80 -14.26 0.88
C ASP A 523 -29.95 -13.29 1.17
N ALA A 524 -29.90 -12.14 0.50
CA ALA A 524 -30.89 -11.08 0.59
C ALA A 524 -32.30 -11.58 0.23
N GLY A 525 -32.39 -12.52 -0.72
CA GLY A 525 -33.64 -13.18 -1.06
C GLY A 525 -34.20 -13.90 0.15
N ALA A 526 -33.39 -14.74 0.81
CA ALA A 526 -33.82 -15.49 1.98
C ALA A 526 -34.22 -14.61 3.18
N LEU A 527 -33.48 -13.53 3.50
CA LEU A 527 -33.86 -12.57 4.55
C LEU A 527 -35.21 -11.87 4.26
N LEU A 528 -35.51 -11.64 2.98
CA LEU A 528 -36.73 -10.96 2.55
C LEU A 528 -37.91 -11.91 2.33
N THR A 529 -37.66 -13.19 2.05
CA THR A 529 -38.71 -14.19 1.77
C THR A 529 -39.02 -15.13 2.94
N GLY A 530 -38.26 -15.11 4.04
CA GLY A 530 -38.66 -15.91 5.22
C GLY A 530 -37.66 -16.07 6.37
N LYS A 531 -36.34 -15.97 6.16
CA LYS A 531 -35.35 -16.03 7.25
C LYS A 531 -35.38 -14.73 8.06
N ARG A 532 -35.50 -14.82 9.38
CA ARG A 532 -35.59 -13.64 10.25
C ARG A 532 -34.24 -12.99 10.56
N PHE A 533 -33.18 -13.80 10.59
CA PHE A 533 -31.84 -13.32 10.86
C PHE A 533 -30.77 -14.16 10.16
N VAL A 534 -29.57 -13.59 10.04
CA VAL A 534 -28.35 -14.31 9.67
C VAL A 534 -27.32 -14.12 10.77
N LYS A 535 -26.64 -15.21 11.15
CA LYS A 535 -25.55 -15.19 12.12
C LYS A 535 -24.22 -15.38 11.40
N LEU A 536 -23.26 -14.54 11.74
CA LEU A 536 -21.92 -14.53 11.20
C LEU A 536 -20.90 -14.57 12.34
N ARG A 537 -19.85 -15.36 12.18
CA ARG A 537 -18.77 -15.50 13.16
C ARG A 537 -17.48 -14.96 12.58
N VAL A 538 -16.85 -14.02 13.27
CA VAL A 538 -15.56 -13.45 12.91
C VAL A 538 -14.53 -13.82 13.98
N ALA A 539 -13.49 -14.56 13.59
CA ALA A 539 -12.38 -14.89 14.48
C ALA A 539 -11.38 -13.72 14.53
N ASN A 540 -11.02 -13.22 15.72
CA ASN A 540 -10.14 -12.06 15.86
C ASN A 540 -8.90 -12.30 16.77
N GLY A 541 -8.32 -13.50 16.75
CA GLY A 541 -7.06 -13.84 17.45
C GLY A 541 -7.10 -13.86 18.98
N GLN A 542 -7.92 -13.02 19.63
CA GLN A 542 -8.13 -12.94 21.07
C GLN A 542 -9.45 -13.58 21.52
N ALA A 543 -10.52 -13.48 20.72
CA ALA A 543 -11.82 -14.16 20.91
C ALA A 543 -12.68 -14.10 19.64
N ASP A 544 -13.57 -15.08 19.45
CA ASP A 544 -14.60 -15.04 18.39
C ASP A 544 -15.63 -13.94 18.70
N ARG A 545 -15.99 -13.13 17.69
CA ARG A 545 -17.10 -12.16 17.77
C ARG A 545 -18.20 -12.55 16.80
N TYR A 546 -19.44 -12.47 17.26
CA TYR A 546 -20.62 -12.82 16.47
C TYR A 546 -21.37 -11.57 15.99
N TYR A 547 -21.86 -11.62 14.76
CA TYR A 547 -22.68 -10.59 14.14
C TYR A 547 -24.04 -11.18 13.74
N TYR A 548 -25.13 -10.50 14.09
CA TYR A 548 -26.50 -10.94 13.82
C TYR A 548 -27.21 -9.91 12.95
N TYR A 549 -27.60 -10.29 11.73
CA TYR A 549 -28.31 -9.41 10.79
C TYR A 549 -29.80 -9.57 10.93
N PHE A 550 -30.53 -8.46 11.06
CA PHE A 550 -31.99 -8.42 11.01
C PHE A 550 -32.43 -7.43 9.93
N ALA A 551 -33.34 -7.87 9.06
CA ALA A 551 -33.87 -7.03 7.97
C ALA A 551 -35.40 -6.91 7.97
N HIS A 552 -36.11 -7.54 8.92
CA HIS A 552 -37.56 -7.45 8.96
C HIS A 552 -38.01 -6.26 9.83
N PRO A 553 -38.89 -5.36 9.35
CA PRO A 553 -39.24 -4.12 10.05
C PRO A 553 -39.68 -4.32 11.51
N GLN A 554 -40.54 -5.30 11.78
CA GLN A 554 -41.02 -5.58 13.15
C GLN A 554 -39.89 -5.99 14.11
N ASP A 555 -38.92 -6.77 13.63
CA ASP A 555 -37.77 -7.21 14.43
C ASP A 555 -36.79 -6.05 14.67
N VAL A 556 -36.53 -5.25 13.61
CA VAL A 556 -35.76 -4.01 13.70
C VAL A 556 -36.36 -3.06 14.74
N PHE A 557 -37.65 -2.77 14.66
CA PHE A 557 -38.35 -1.91 15.64
C PHE A 557 -38.33 -2.50 17.05
N SER A 558 -38.54 -3.81 17.20
CA SER A 558 -38.49 -4.48 18.49
C SER A 558 -37.11 -4.37 19.14
N ILE A 559 -36.03 -4.62 18.38
CA ILE A 559 -34.65 -4.52 18.86
C ILE A 559 -34.33 -3.09 19.29
N LEU A 560 -34.74 -2.09 18.48
CA LEU A 560 -34.54 -0.68 18.80
C LEU A 560 -35.26 -0.24 20.08
N ASN A 561 -36.37 -0.87 20.43
CA ASN A 561 -37.15 -0.61 21.65
C ASN A 561 -36.67 -1.41 22.88
N GLN A 562 -35.58 -2.18 22.77
CA GLN A 562 -35.00 -2.96 23.87
C GLN A 562 -33.55 -2.51 24.18
N PRO A 563 -33.33 -1.24 24.56
CA PRO A 563 -31.98 -0.68 24.72
C PRO A 563 -31.17 -1.31 25.87
N SER A 564 -31.83 -1.97 26.83
CA SER A 564 -31.18 -2.72 27.90
C SER A 564 -30.55 -4.04 27.43
N LEU A 565 -31.06 -4.61 26.34
CA LEU A 565 -30.56 -5.85 25.73
C LEU A 565 -29.64 -5.56 24.54
N PHE A 566 -30.01 -4.56 23.74
CA PHE A 566 -29.31 -4.15 22.52
C PHE A 566 -28.91 -2.68 22.63
N THR A 567 -27.77 -2.45 23.27
CA THR A 567 -27.32 -1.12 23.66
C THR A 567 -26.51 -0.42 22.56
N ASN A 568 -26.42 0.90 22.65
CA ASN A 568 -25.46 1.74 21.91
C ASN A 568 -24.27 2.17 22.79
N ASP A 569 -24.07 1.59 23.98
CA ASP A 569 -23.03 2.01 24.92
C ASP A 569 -21.62 1.94 24.33
N HIS A 570 -21.33 0.98 23.46
CA HIS A 570 -20.02 0.90 22.79
C HIS A 570 -19.78 2.13 21.90
N TYR A 571 -20.80 2.53 21.14
CA TYR A 571 -20.80 3.75 20.34
C TYR A 571 -20.64 5.00 21.23
N ALA A 572 -21.36 5.06 22.37
CA ALA A 572 -21.22 6.14 23.33
C ALA A 572 -19.81 6.21 23.95
N LYS A 573 -19.19 5.07 24.24
CA LYS A 573 -17.81 4.99 24.76
C LYS A 573 -16.79 5.48 23.73
N LYS A 574 -16.92 5.09 22.46
CA LYS A 574 -16.04 5.58 21.38
C LYS A 574 -16.12 7.12 21.27
N ILE A 575 -17.33 7.66 21.22
CA ILE A 575 -17.56 9.11 21.19
C ILE A 575 -16.96 9.78 22.41
N TYR A 576 -17.19 9.23 23.60
CA TYR A 576 -16.67 9.79 24.83
C TYR A 576 -15.13 9.82 24.86
N ASN A 577 -14.50 8.71 24.44
CA ASN A 577 -13.05 8.59 24.39
C ASN A 577 -12.41 9.57 23.40
N LEU A 578 -13.07 9.83 22.26
CA LEU A 578 -12.57 10.79 21.27
C LEU A 578 -12.83 12.23 21.70
N THR A 579 -14.07 12.54 22.08
CA THR A 579 -14.54 13.93 22.24
C THR A 579 -14.47 14.43 23.69
N ARG A 580 -13.96 13.61 24.61
CA ARG A 580 -13.91 13.85 26.07
C ARG A 580 -15.30 14.12 26.67
N SER A 581 -16.38 13.73 25.99
CA SER A 581 -17.76 13.93 26.44
C SER A 581 -18.83 13.18 25.62
N SER A 582 -20.08 13.18 26.05
CA SER A 582 -21.17 12.50 25.33
C SER A 582 -21.93 13.43 24.38
N MET A 583 -22.00 13.07 23.09
CA MET A 583 -22.90 13.69 22.11
C MET A 583 -24.37 13.37 22.46
N LEU A 584 -25.32 14.20 22.01
CA LEU A 584 -26.74 14.05 22.32
C LEU A 584 -27.33 12.75 21.79
N LEU A 585 -26.93 12.34 20.57
CA LEU A 585 -27.31 11.04 20.00
C LEU A 585 -26.75 9.83 20.75
N SER A 586 -25.69 9.98 21.55
CA SER A 586 -25.09 8.90 22.33
C SER A 586 -25.59 8.82 23.77
N ARG A 587 -26.49 9.72 24.19
CA ARG A 587 -27.11 9.71 25.53
C ARG A 587 -28.31 8.76 25.60
N PRO A 588 -28.64 8.22 26.79
CA PRO A 588 -29.89 7.51 27.01
C PRO A 588 -31.10 8.34 26.57
N ASN A 589 -32.15 7.68 26.08
CA ASN A 589 -33.36 8.35 25.60
C ASN A 589 -34.23 8.85 26.77
N THR A 590 -33.90 10.01 27.33
CA THR A 590 -34.64 10.66 28.41
C THR A 590 -35.48 11.85 27.89
N PRO A 591 -36.53 12.29 28.62
CA PRO A 591 -37.29 13.48 28.26
C PRO A 591 -36.42 14.73 28.05
N GLU A 592 -35.37 14.89 28.86
CA GLU A 592 -34.43 16.01 28.77
C GLU A 592 -33.61 15.97 27.48
N ARG A 593 -33.15 14.78 27.07
CA ARG A 593 -32.47 14.60 25.78
C ARG A 593 -33.40 14.95 24.62
N VAL A 594 -34.66 14.51 24.67
CA VAL A 594 -35.65 14.79 23.61
C VAL A 594 -35.91 16.29 23.50
N GLN A 595 -36.08 16.98 24.63
CA GLN A 595 -36.24 18.43 24.67
C GLN A 595 -35.02 19.14 24.08
N LEU A 596 -33.81 18.80 24.55
CA LEU A 596 -32.58 19.43 24.07
C LEU A 596 -32.36 19.19 22.56
N LYS A 597 -32.74 18.02 22.05
CA LYS A 597 -32.68 17.71 20.60
C LYS A 597 -33.62 18.60 19.80
N ALA A 598 -34.85 18.76 20.29
CA ALA A 598 -35.83 19.63 19.64
C ALA A 598 -35.40 21.10 19.65
N GLU A 599 -34.83 21.58 20.77
CA GLU A 599 -34.31 22.94 20.87
C GLU A 599 -33.09 23.15 19.97
N SER A 600 -32.17 22.19 19.92
CA SER A 600 -30.99 22.24 19.05
C SER A 600 -31.37 22.23 17.56
N GLY A 601 -32.36 21.40 17.17
CA GLY A 601 -32.90 21.39 15.82
C GLY A 601 -33.50 22.73 15.39
N LYS A 602 -34.22 23.42 16.29
CA LYS A 602 -34.73 24.79 16.04
C LYS A 602 -33.62 25.82 15.81
N GLN A 603 -32.43 25.61 16.35
CA GLN A 603 -31.29 26.49 16.07
C GLN A 603 -30.74 26.28 14.66
N VAL A 604 -30.73 25.03 14.18
CA VAL A 604 -30.34 24.70 12.79
C VAL A 604 -31.37 25.28 11.81
N GLU A 605 -32.65 25.03 12.05
CA GLU A 605 -33.77 25.47 11.20
C GLU A 605 -34.29 26.86 11.59
N HIS A 606 -33.39 27.80 11.87
CA HIS A 606 -33.78 29.16 12.22
C HIS A 606 -34.32 29.91 10.99
N GLN A 607 -35.07 31.00 11.21
CA GLN A 607 -35.63 31.79 10.11
C GLN A 607 -34.51 32.27 9.15
N GLY A 608 -34.61 31.91 7.87
CA GLY A 608 -33.63 32.28 6.84
C GLY A 608 -32.45 31.30 6.65
N TYR A 609 -32.41 30.17 7.36
CA TYR A 609 -31.29 29.22 7.27
C TYR A 609 -31.01 28.72 5.84
N GLN A 610 -32.05 28.50 5.03
CA GLN A 610 -31.90 28.03 3.64
C GLN A 610 -31.19 29.05 2.77
N ASP A 611 -31.53 30.34 2.92
CA ASP A 611 -30.88 31.42 2.17
C ASP A 611 -29.43 31.59 2.61
N GLN A 612 -29.15 31.48 3.91
CA GLN A 612 -27.80 31.49 4.45
C GLN A 612 -26.95 30.35 3.86
N LEU A 613 -27.46 29.12 3.87
CA LEU A 613 -26.78 27.96 3.29
C LEU A 613 -26.55 28.13 1.78
N LYS A 614 -27.56 28.55 1.02
CA LYS A 614 -27.41 28.82 -0.42
C LYS A 614 -26.32 29.86 -0.70
N ASN A 615 -26.25 30.92 0.10
CA ASN A 615 -25.21 31.95 -0.03
C ASN A 615 -23.81 31.42 0.27
N ILE A 616 -23.67 30.47 1.20
CA ILE A 616 -22.39 29.79 1.51
C ILE A 616 -21.97 28.86 0.37
N LEU A 617 -22.92 28.07 -0.15
CA LEU A 617 -22.64 27.05 -1.17
C LEU A 617 -22.38 27.65 -2.56
N LYS A 618 -23.06 28.74 -2.91
CA LYS A 618 -22.98 29.38 -4.23
C LYS A 618 -21.56 29.64 -4.74
N PRO A 619 -20.66 30.32 -4.01
CA PRO A 619 -19.30 30.58 -4.50
C PRO A 619 -18.50 29.28 -4.72
N GLN A 620 -18.71 28.26 -3.90
CA GLN A 620 -18.06 26.95 -4.07
C GLN A 620 -18.56 26.25 -5.33
N LEU A 621 -19.88 26.23 -5.54
CA LEU A 621 -20.50 25.63 -6.71
C LEU A 621 -20.11 26.34 -8.02
N GLU A 622 -20.03 27.67 -8.01
CA GLU A 622 -19.58 28.46 -9.16
C GLU A 622 -18.11 28.13 -9.50
N ALA A 623 -17.23 28.10 -8.50
CA ALA A 623 -15.82 27.73 -8.70
C ALA A 623 -15.65 26.31 -9.23
N ILE A 624 -16.40 25.33 -8.69
CA ILE A 624 -16.38 23.94 -9.15
C ILE A 624 -16.89 23.85 -10.60
N ARG A 625 -18.00 24.52 -10.92
CA ARG A 625 -18.58 24.54 -12.27
C ARG A 625 -17.59 25.09 -13.29
N ASP A 626 -17.00 26.25 -12.98
CA ASP A 626 -16.09 26.94 -13.90
C ASP A 626 -14.79 26.13 -14.07
N GLY A 627 -14.29 25.54 -12.99
CA GLY A 627 -13.20 24.57 -13.02
C GLY A 627 -13.51 23.37 -13.92
N PHE A 628 -14.69 22.76 -13.76
CA PHE A 628 -15.12 21.62 -14.56
C PHE A 628 -15.26 21.96 -16.05
N LEU A 629 -15.82 23.12 -16.39
CA LEU A 629 -15.89 23.59 -17.78
C LEU A 629 -14.50 23.78 -18.39
N SER A 630 -13.54 24.30 -17.62
CA SER A 630 -12.18 24.54 -18.10
C SER A 630 -11.36 23.26 -18.29
N SER A 631 -11.53 22.27 -17.42
CA SER A 631 -10.75 21.02 -17.43
C SER A 631 -11.40 19.91 -18.25
N GLY A 632 -12.73 19.97 -18.46
CA GLY A 632 -13.54 18.89 -19.01
C GLY A 632 -13.71 17.70 -18.06
N GLN A 633 -13.19 17.77 -16.83
CA GLN A 633 -13.21 16.68 -15.84
C GLN A 633 -13.47 17.19 -14.41
N LEU A 634 -14.30 16.47 -13.66
CA LEU A 634 -14.59 16.75 -12.25
C LEU A 634 -14.45 15.49 -11.41
N GLU A 635 -13.67 15.55 -10.33
CA GLU A 635 -13.66 14.50 -9.34
C GLU A 635 -14.87 14.67 -8.40
N LEU A 636 -15.79 13.71 -8.41
CA LEU A 636 -17.10 13.80 -7.77
C LEU A 636 -17.00 13.85 -6.24
N VAL A 637 -16.09 13.09 -5.63
CA VAL A 637 -16.13 12.85 -4.18
C VAL A 637 -15.39 13.93 -3.39
N GLU A 638 -14.09 14.10 -3.63
CA GLU A 638 -13.23 15.13 -3.06
C GLU A 638 -13.47 16.50 -3.71
N GLY A 639 -13.72 16.55 -5.03
CA GLY A 639 -13.85 17.81 -5.77
C GLY A 639 -15.24 18.47 -5.69
N LEU A 640 -16.27 17.73 -5.30
CA LEU A 640 -17.62 18.25 -5.09
C LEU A 640 -18.20 17.79 -3.75
N GLY A 641 -18.28 16.47 -3.55
CA GLY A 641 -18.95 15.87 -2.40
C GLY A 641 -18.44 16.35 -1.03
N ARG A 642 -17.12 16.57 -0.88
CA ARG A 642 -16.50 17.01 0.38
C ARG A 642 -16.28 18.51 0.48
N VAL A 643 -16.29 19.23 -0.65
CA VAL A 643 -16.14 20.70 -0.65
C VAL A 643 -17.36 21.37 -0.02
N LEU A 644 -18.57 20.94 -0.37
CA LEU A 644 -19.80 21.57 0.12
C LEU A 644 -19.99 21.43 1.64
N PRO A 645 -19.87 20.22 2.23
CA PRO A 645 -20.01 20.08 3.68
C PRO A 645 -18.92 20.78 4.47
N LEU A 646 -17.71 20.89 3.90
CA LEU A 646 -16.63 21.65 4.53
C LEU A 646 -16.94 23.15 4.57
N ALA A 647 -17.55 23.71 3.52
CA ALA A 647 -18.02 25.09 3.53
C ALA A 647 -19.14 25.32 4.56
N VAL A 648 -20.07 24.37 4.69
CA VAL A 648 -21.11 24.40 5.75
C VAL A 648 -20.47 24.39 7.14
N ILE A 649 -19.46 23.56 7.39
CA ILE A 649 -18.75 23.54 8.68
C ILE A 649 -18.13 24.91 9.00
N LYS A 650 -17.47 25.50 8.01
CA LYS A 650 -16.76 26.76 8.19
C LYS A 650 -17.71 27.92 8.43
N ASP A 651 -18.71 28.07 7.55
CA ASP A 651 -19.47 29.31 7.44
C ASP A 651 -20.87 29.22 8.05
N PHE A 652 -21.46 28.03 8.13
CA PHE A 652 -22.78 27.82 8.77
C PHE A 652 -22.62 27.37 10.22
N TYR A 653 -21.76 26.35 10.47
CA TYR A 653 -21.51 25.93 11.85
C TYR A 653 -20.61 26.91 12.60
N GLY A 654 -19.71 27.60 11.89
CA GLY A 654 -18.81 28.60 12.45
C GLY A 654 -17.52 28.01 13.00
N VAL A 655 -17.03 26.91 12.42
CA VAL A 655 -15.77 26.27 12.80
C VAL A 655 -14.73 26.50 11.71
N ALA A 656 -13.88 27.49 11.91
CA ALA A 656 -12.82 27.83 10.97
C ALA A 656 -11.77 26.71 10.89
N ALA A 657 -11.09 26.61 9.74
CA ALA A 657 -9.92 25.76 9.59
C ALA A 657 -8.74 26.26 10.46
N PRO A 658 -7.78 25.38 10.83
CA PRO A 658 -6.57 25.79 11.55
C PRO A 658 -5.75 26.81 10.75
N GLN A 659 -5.08 27.74 11.43
CA GLN A 659 -4.23 28.72 10.77
C GLN A 659 -2.81 28.19 10.60
N GLU A 660 -2.22 28.39 9.42
CA GLU A 660 -0.79 28.19 9.22
C GLU A 660 -0.02 29.28 9.97
N LYS A 661 0.81 28.87 10.94
CA LYS A 661 1.76 29.75 11.60
C LYS A 661 3.17 29.42 11.15
N PRO A 662 4.03 30.42 10.91
CA PRO A 662 5.42 30.17 10.55
C PRO A 662 6.13 29.27 11.57
N GLY A 663 6.64 28.13 11.12
CA GLY A 663 7.36 27.15 11.96
C GLY A 663 6.48 26.16 12.73
N GLU A 664 5.15 26.24 12.64
CA GLU A 664 4.23 25.25 13.20
C GLU A 664 3.65 24.35 12.10
N VAL A 665 3.41 23.09 12.43
CA VAL A 665 2.71 22.15 11.55
C VAL A 665 1.21 22.20 11.81
N LEU A 666 0.40 22.16 10.75
CA LEU A 666 -1.06 22.17 10.86
C LEU A 666 -1.58 20.94 11.63
N SER A 667 -1.01 19.77 11.36
CA SER A 667 -1.35 18.52 12.05
C SER A 667 -0.18 17.57 12.04
N LYS A 668 0.32 17.25 13.24
CA LYS A 668 1.33 16.20 13.45
C LYS A 668 0.76 14.83 13.11
N THR A 669 -0.50 14.62 13.46
CA THR A 669 -1.22 13.38 13.17
C THR A 669 -1.36 13.12 11.67
N GLN A 670 -1.65 14.14 10.88
CA GLN A 670 -1.79 14.02 9.43
C GLN A 670 -0.43 13.73 8.76
N ILE A 671 0.65 14.31 9.26
CA ILE A 671 2.01 13.97 8.81
C ILE A 671 2.36 12.52 9.18
N ALA A 672 2.05 12.09 10.40
CA ALA A 672 2.25 10.70 10.81
C ALA A 672 1.48 9.73 9.90
N HIS A 673 0.21 10.05 9.61
CA HIS A 673 -0.63 9.26 8.72
C HIS A 673 -0.04 9.12 7.32
N PHE A 674 0.55 10.19 6.77
CA PHE A 674 1.21 10.17 5.47
C PHE A 674 2.32 9.10 5.39
N PHE A 675 3.02 8.85 6.50
CA PHE A 675 4.07 7.84 6.62
C PHE A 675 3.61 6.51 7.24
N ASP A 676 2.29 6.24 7.26
CA ASP A 676 1.71 5.01 7.82
C ASP A 676 2.05 4.81 9.32
N ARG A 677 2.00 5.92 10.08
CA ARG A 677 2.14 5.94 11.54
C ARG A 677 0.93 6.61 12.17
N ALA A 678 0.65 6.28 13.43
CA ALA A 678 -0.45 6.90 14.17
C ALA A 678 0.04 8.15 14.91
N GLY A 679 1.26 8.10 15.46
CA GLY A 679 1.92 9.20 16.15
C GLY A 679 3.10 9.81 15.39
N PHE A 680 3.23 11.13 15.44
CA PHE A 680 4.35 11.85 14.83
C PHE A 680 5.70 11.51 15.47
N SER A 681 5.70 11.19 16.76
CA SER A 681 6.90 10.74 17.49
C SER A 681 7.41 9.36 17.04
N GLU A 682 6.59 8.58 16.34
CA GLU A 682 7.01 7.30 15.75
C GLU A 682 7.83 7.48 14.47
N LEU A 683 7.84 8.69 13.91
CA LEU A 683 8.63 9.01 12.73
C LEU A 683 10.10 9.18 13.12
N PRO A 684 11.05 8.68 12.31
CA PRO A 684 12.46 9.02 12.46
C PRO A 684 12.67 10.55 12.48
N PRO A 685 13.64 11.09 13.25
CA PRO A 685 13.87 12.54 13.33
C PRO A 685 14.03 13.22 11.97
N VAL A 686 14.71 12.55 11.04
CA VAL A 686 14.89 13.05 9.65
C VAL A 686 13.54 13.27 8.96
N TRP A 687 12.55 12.40 9.18
CA TRP A 687 11.22 12.55 8.57
C TRP A 687 10.41 13.64 9.26
N GLN A 688 10.58 13.80 10.58
CA GLN A 688 9.96 14.89 11.34
C GLN A 688 10.47 16.27 10.91
N GLU A 689 11.74 16.36 10.50
CA GLU A 689 12.34 17.62 10.02
C GLU A 689 12.03 17.88 8.54
N ASN A 690 11.96 16.83 7.72
CA ASN A 690 11.95 16.94 6.27
C ASN A 690 10.63 16.54 5.59
N TYR A 691 9.55 16.24 6.34
CA TYR A 691 8.26 15.76 5.78
C TYR A 691 7.76 16.57 4.58
N ALA A 692 7.95 17.89 4.57
CA ALA A 692 7.52 18.76 3.47
C ALA A 692 8.31 18.48 2.17
N SER A 693 9.63 18.34 2.28
CA SER A 693 10.48 17.95 1.14
C SER A 693 10.21 16.52 0.66
N LEU A 694 9.71 15.66 1.55
CA LEU A 694 9.32 14.28 1.26
C LEU A 694 7.93 14.16 0.59
N GLY A 695 7.35 15.29 0.19
CA GLY A 695 6.10 15.35 -0.59
C GLY A 695 4.83 15.44 0.24
N PHE A 696 4.91 15.58 1.58
CA PHE A 696 3.74 15.92 2.36
C PHE A 696 3.40 17.40 2.19
N SER A 697 2.18 17.67 1.72
CA SER A 697 1.59 19.00 1.76
C SER A 697 0.13 18.87 2.18
N THR A 698 -0.35 19.87 2.90
CA THR A 698 -1.75 19.98 3.30
C THR A 698 -2.10 21.45 3.41
N THR A 699 -3.37 21.76 3.22
CA THR A 699 -3.95 23.08 3.49
C THR A 699 -4.74 23.06 4.81
N PRO A 700 -5.02 24.21 5.42
CA PRO A 700 -5.95 24.34 6.55
C PRO A 700 -7.24 23.53 6.40
N ASP A 701 -7.89 23.68 5.25
CA ASP A 701 -9.18 23.07 4.95
C ASP A 701 -9.06 21.54 4.90
N GLN A 702 -7.98 21.03 4.30
CA GLN A 702 -7.68 19.60 4.26
C GLN A 702 -7.39 19.02 5.64
N THR A 703 -6.73 19.79 6.52
CA THR A 703 -6.47 19.37 7.89
C THR A 703 -7.75 19.32 8.73
N LEU A 704 -8.62 20.33 8.64
CA LEU A 704 -9.93 20.31 9.31
C LEU A 704 -10.75 19.11 8.83
N LEU A 705 -10.81 18.91 7.51
CA LEU A 705 -11.49 17.77 6.92
C LEU A 705 -10.88 16.44 7.40
N PHE A 706 -9.55 16.31 7.43
CA PHE A 706 -8.85 15.13 7.93
C PHE A 706 -9.28 14.78 9.36
N TRP A 707 -9.28 15.77 10.26
CA TRP A 707 -9.71 15.54 11.64
C TRP A 707 -11.13 15.01 11.73
N VAL A 708 -12.09 15.69 11.11
CA VAL A 708 -13.51 15.28 11.16
C VAL A 708 -13.70 13.88 10.59
N ARG A 709 -13.00 13.56 9.49
CA ARG A 709 -13.03 12.23 8.85
C ARG A 709 -12.49 11.14 9.77
N MET A 710 -11.40 11.38 10.49
CA MET A 710 -10.84 10.36 11.41
C MET A 710 -11.81 10.04 12.55
N LEU A 711 -12.51 11.05 13.09
CA LEU A 711 -13.57 10.83 14.07
C LEU A 711 -14.73 10.03 13.46
N PHE A 712 -15.17 10.39 12.26
CA PHE A 712 -16.25 9.67 11.57
C PHE A 712 -15.89 8.19 11.33
N ILE A 713 -14.68 7.92 10.84
CA ILE A 713 -14.20 6.56 10.59
C ILE A 713 -14.20 5.75 11.87
N GLU A 714 -13.63 6.27 12.97
CA GLU A 714 -13.60 5.53 14.24
C GLU A 714 -14.99 5.25 14.80
N VAL A 715 -15.88 6.24 14.73
CA VAL A 715 -17.22 6.17 15.32
C VAL A 715 -18.16 5.27 14.51
N PHE A 716 -18.14 5.36 13.17
CA PHE A 716 -19.14 4.73 12.31
C PHE A 716 -18.61 3.56 11.48
N LEU A 717 -17.31 3.52 11.16
CA LEU A 717 -16.77 2.56 10.20
C LEU A 717 -15.79 1.55 10.84
N ASN A 718 -15.13 1.88 11.94
CA ASN A 718 -14.19 0.99 12.63
C ASN A 718 -14.91 -0.03 13.53
N LEU A 719 -15.80 -0.84 12.95
CA LEU A 719 -16.57 -1.86 13.67
C LEU A 719 -15.71 -3.00 14.24
N TYR A 720 -14.52 -3.18 13.67
CA TYR A 720 -13.55 -4.19 14.08
C TYR A 720 -12.61 -3.72 15.19
N ASN A 721 -12.63 -2.45 15.56
CA ASN A 721 -11.70 -1.84 16.50
C ASN A 721 -10.23 -2.04 16.09
N ALA A 722 -9.89 -1.71 14.84
CA ALA A 722 -8.50 -1.65 14.41
C ALA A 722 -7.74 -0.61 15.26
N ASP A 723 -6.68 -1.05 15.94
CA ASP A 723 -5.92 -0.23 16.89
C ASP A 723 -5.31 1.00 16.22
N TYR A 724 -4.73 0.83 15.03
CA TYR A 724 -4.17 1.92 14.24
C TYR A 724 -5.18 3.06 13.98
N LEU A 725 -6.40 2.72 13.53
CA LEU A 725 -7.45 3.73 13.29
C LEU A 725 -7.91 4.38 14.59
N THR A 726 -7.97 3.60 15.66
CA THR A 726 -8.35 4.09 17.00
C THR A 726 -7.34 5.12 17.50
N GLU A 727 -6.05 4.82 17.37
CA GLU A 727 -4.97 5.70 17.82
C GLU A 727 -4.87 6.95 16.95
N LEU A 728 -4.95 6.78 15.63
CA LEU A 728 -4.98 7.89 14.68
C LEU A 728 -6.17 8.84 14.94
N ALA A 729 -7.36 8.29 15.19
CA ALA A 729 -8.55 9.08 15.49
C ALA A 729 -8.45 9.78 16.85
N LYS A 730 -7.83 9.16 17.87
CA LYS A 730 -7.55 9.83 19.15
C LYS A 730 -6.62 11.03 18.96
N ASN A 731 -5.55 10.86 18.20
CA ASN A 731 -4.58 11.94 17.95
C ASN A 731 -5.23 13.09 17.16
N ALA A 732 -5.97 12.76 16.09
CA ALA A 732 -6.72 13.73 15.30
C ALA A 732 -7.80 14.44 16.11
N SER A 733 -8.50 13.71 16.99
CA SER A 733 -9.51 14.28 17.89
C SER A 733 -8.89 15.21 18.92
N SER A 734 -7.72 14.90 19.47
CA SER A 734 -7.04 15.81 20.38
C SER A 734 -6.72 17.14 19.69
N GLU A 735 -6.14 17.11 18.50
CA GLU A 735 -5.83 18.32 17.71
C GLU A 735 -7.10 19.13 17.38
N LEU A 736 -8.18 18.46 16.95
CA LEU A 736 -9.46 19.10 16.65
C LEU A 736 -10.11 19.74 17.88
N LEU A 737 -10.13 19.04 19.02
CA LEU A 737 -10.77 19.53 20.24
C LEU A 737 -10.07 20.78 20.75
N ASP A 738 -8.73 20.78 20.76
CA ASP A 738 -7.96 21.93 21.24
C ASP A 738 -8.22 23.16 20.34
N HIS A 739 -8.31 22.95 19.02
CA HIS A 739 -8.67 23.99 18.04
C HIS A 739 -10.11 24.50 18.22
N LEU A 740 -11.09 23.59 18.34
CA LEU A 740 -12.50 23.94 18.48
C LEU A 740 -12.76 24.67 19.81
N GLU A 741 -12.16 24.22 20.91
CA GLU A 741 -12.30 24.88 22.20
C GLU A 741 -11.68 26.28 22.22
N ALA A 742 -10.57 26.49 21.51
CA ALA A 742 -10.00 27.83 21.34
C ALA A 742 -10.98 28.77 20.64
N GLN A 743 -11.64 28.32 19.57
CA GLN A 743 -12.64 29.13 18.86
C GLN A 743 -13.90 29.39 19.69
N ILE A 744 -14.40 28.40 20.43
CA ILE A 744 -15.55 28.58 21.32
C ILE A 744 -15.21 29.57 22.43
N ARG A 745 -14.02 29.46 23.02
CA ARG A 745 -13.55 30.39 24.07
C ARG A 745 -13.45 31.81 23.55
N ASP A 746 -12.86 32.00 22.36
CA ASP A 746 -12.83 33.29 21.71
C ASP A 746 -14.23 33.84 21.46
N ARG A 747 -15.16 32.99 21.00
CA ARG A 747 -16.55 33.40 20.75
C ARG A 747 -17.32 33.79 22.02
N ILE A 748 -17.06 33.11 23.14
CA ILE A 748 -17.65 33.46 24.44
C ILE A 748 -17.09 34.80 24.94
N ALA A 749 -15.78 35.02 24.80
CA ALA A 749 -15.12 36.27 25.20
C ALA A 749 -15.48 37.45 24.30
N HIS A 750 -15.69 37.17 23.01
CA HIS A 750 -16.01 38.14 21.97
C HIS A 750 -17.29 37.70 21.22
N PRO A 751 -18.49 37.89 21.82
CA PRO A 751 -19.75 37.52 21.18
C PRO A 751 -19.90 38.17 19.81
N LYS A 752 -20.35 37.38 18.82
CA LYS A 752 -20.62 37.83 17.46
C LYS A 752 -22.05 37.46 17.07
N GLU A 753 -22.80 38.41 16.52
CA GLU A 753 -24.11 38.16 15.91
C GLU A 753 -23.95 37.74 14.44
N ASP A 754 -23.22 36.66 14.20
CA ASP A 754 -22.93 36.15 12.84
C ASP A 754 -23.89 35.04 12.40
N GLY A 755 -24.86 34.67 13.24
CA GLY A 755 -25.87 33.65 12.94
C GLY A 755 -25.34 32.21 12.88
N THR A 756 -24.04 31.99 13.12
CA THR A 756 -23.43 30.65 13.11
C THR A 756 -23.95 29.75 14.23
N MET A 757 -23.86 28.43 14.04
CA MET A 757 -24.31 27.47 15.05
C MET A 757 -23.56 27.60 16.38
N VAL A 758 -22.26 27.91 16.36
CA VAL A 758 -21.50 28.19 17.59
C VAL A 758 -22.14 29.36 18.37
N SER A 759 -22.40 30.50 17.72
CA SER A 759 -23.06 31.65 18.38
C SER A 759 -24.45 31.31 18.90
N ARG A 760 -25.25 30.62 18.08
CA ARG A 760 -26.62 30.22 18.45
C ARG A 760 -26.66 29.27 19.63
N PHE A 761 -25.76 28.28 19.68
CA PHE A 761 -25.68 27.37 20.82
C PHE A 761 -25.18 28.06 22.08
N ILE A 762 -24.23 29.01 21.99
CA ILE A 762 -23.82 29.83 23.12
C ILE A 762 -25.04 30.56 23.71
N SER A 763 -25.79 31.28 22.86
CA SER A 763 -26.99 32.01 23.31
C SER A 763 -28.05 31.08 23.88
N MET A 764 -28.34 29.95 23.23
CA MET A 764 -29.32 28.97 23.69
C MET A 764 -28.97 28.42 25.08
N TYR A 765 -27.72 27.98 25.29
CA TYR A 765 -27.31 27.40 26.57
C TYR A 765 -27.23 28.43 27.70
N GLN A 766 -26.86 29.68 27.40
CA GLN A 766 -26.89 30.75 28.39
C GLN A 766 -28.32 31.13 28.77
N GLN A 767 -29.22 31.31 27.79
CA GLN A 767 -30.56 31.83 28.04
C GLN A 767 -31.53 30.78 28.57
N HIS A 768 -31.51 29.56 28.03
CA HIS A 768 -32.48 28.53 28.39
C HIS A 768 -32.00 27.66 29.56
N TYR A 769 -30.69 27.48 29.71
CA TYR A 769 -30.11 26.54 30.68
C TYR A 769 -29.21 27.21 31.73
N GLY A 770 -28.93 28.51 31.61
CA GLY A 770 -28.10 29.25 32.57
C GLY A 770 -26.64 28.79 32.62
N TYR A 771 -26.13 28.15 31.56
CA TYR A 771 -24.76 27.64 31.54
C TYR A 771 -23.73 28.76 31.40
N SER A 772 -22.64 28.66 32.16
CA SER A 772 -21.48 29.54 32.10
C SER A 772 -20.17 28.74 32.04
N ASP A 773 -19.07 29.46 31.78
CA ASP A 773 -17.70 28.96 31.90
C ASP A 773 -17.45 27.62 31.18
N GLN A 774 -16.82 26.67 31.87
CA GLN A 774 -16.47 25.36 31.33
C GLN A 774 -17.71 24.53 30.96
N HIS A 775 -18.83 24.67 31.68
CA HIS A 775 -20.06 23.95 31.36
C HIS A 775 -20.66 24.42 30.03
N LEU A 776 -20.66 25.74 29.79
CA LEU A 776 -21.10 26.31 28.51
C LEU A 776 -20.21 25.82 27.37
N MET A 777 -18.88 25.88 27.54
CA MET A 777 -17.93 25.42 26.52
C MET A 777 -18.17 23.95 26.15
N ILE A 778 -18.32 23.06 27.14
CA ILE A 778 -18.56 21.64 26.91
C ILE A 778 -19.88 21.42 26.17
N ALA A 779 -20.95 22.11 26.55
CA ALA A 779 -22.28 21.97 25.92
C ALA A 779 -22.29 22.44 24.46
N VAL A 780 -21.64 23.58 24.17
CA VAL A 780 -21.49 24.11 22.80
C VAL A 780 -20.64 23.17 21.96
N ARG A 781 -19.46 22.76 22.47
CA ARG A 781 -18.55 21.83 21.78
C ARG A 781 -19.25 20.53 21.39
N GLN A 782 -20.04 19.96 22.31
CA GLN A 782 -20.82 18.74 22.07
C GLN A 782 -21.80 18.91 20.90
N SER A 783 -22.59 19.99 20.93
CA SER A 783 -23.62 20.22 19.93
C SER A 783 -23.04 20.50 18.55
N VAL A 784 -21.91 21.22 18.50
CA VAL A 784 -21.19 21.51 17.25
C VAL A 784 -20.54 20.26 16.67
N LEU A 785 -19.84 19.46 17.49
CA LEU A 785 -19.22 18.21 17.02
C LEU A 785 -20.24 17.21 16.50
N GLU A 786 -21.43 17.17 17.10
CA GLU A 786 -22.52 16.31 16.65
C GLU A 786 -23.01 16.67 15.24
N LEU A 787 -23.08 17.96 14.92
CA LEU A 787 -23.37 18.42 13.57
C LEU A 787 -22.21 18.12 12.61
N MET A 788 -20.96 18.40 13.01
CA MET A 788 -19.79 18.25 12.13
C MET A 788 -19.47 16.79 11.76
N VAL A 789 -19.36 15.93 12.78
CA VAL A 789 -18.96 14.52 12.58
C VAL A 789 -20.04 13.78 11.79
N GLY A 790 -21.32 14.08 12.03
CA GLY A 790 -22.43 13.46 11.33
C GLY A 790 -22.72 13.98 9.91
N SER A 791 -22.23 15.18 9.53
CA SER A 791 -22.59 15.81 8.25
C SER A 791 -21.56 15.58 7.14
N THR A 792 -20.26 15.69 7.43
CA THR A 792 -19.24 15.79 6.36
C THR A 792 -19.21 14.60 5.42
N ASP A 793 -18.85 13.42 5.93
CA ASP A 793 -18.70 12.22 5.11
C ASP A 793 -20.07 11.62 4.75
N THR A 794 -21.10 11.82 5.58
CA THR A 794 -22.49 11.40 5.31
C THR A 794 -23.07 12.15 4.11
N THR A 795 -23.01 13.49 4.10
CA THR A 795 -23.50 14.31 2.98
C THR A 795 -22.63 14.10 1.75
N ALA A 796 -21.31 14.04 1.89
CA ALA A 796 -20.41 13.76 0.76
C ALA A 796 -20.75 12.43 0.08
N LYS A 797 -21.02 11.38 0.87
CA LYS A 797 -21.53 10.11 0.36
C LYS A 797 -22.90 10.26 -0.27
N GLY A 798 -23.81 11.02 0.33
CA GLY A 798 -25.12 11.34 -0.25
C GLY A 798 -25.01 11.95 -1.65
N ILE A 799 -24.24 13.01 -1.81
CA ILE A 799 -23.97 13.67 -3.10
C ILE A 799 -23.42 12.66 -4.11
N SER A 800 -22.35 11.96 -3.72
CA SER A 800 -21.64 11.02 -4.61
C SER A 800 -22.54 9.87 -5.04
N THR A 801 -23.32 9.32 -4.12
CA THR A 801 -24.21 8.19 -4.37
C THR A 801 -25.40 8.59 -5.22
N VAL A 802 -26.03 9.73 -4.97
CA VAL A 802 -27.17 10.19 -5.80
C VAL A 802 -26.72 10.42 -7.24
N VAL A 803 -25.59 11.12 -7.43
CA VAL A 803 -25.01 11.35 -8.76
C VAL A 803 -24.68 10.01 -9.44
N LYS A 804 -24.01 9.09 -8.73
CA LYS A 804 -23.67 7.78 -9.29
C LYS A 804 -24.93 6.99 -9.68
N THR A 805 -25.95 6.94 -8.82
CA THR A 805 -27.19 6.22 -9.09
C THR A 805 -27.90 6.77 -10.33
N LEU A 806 -27.99 8.09 -10.49
CA LEU A 806 -28.54 8.70 -11.70
C LEU A 806 -27.76 8.30 -12.95
N LEU A 807 -26.43 8.27 -12.87
CA LEU A 807 -25.55 7.85 -13.96
C LEU A 807 -25.60 6.34 -14.25
N ASP A 808 -25.97 5.51 -13.27
CA ASP A 808 -26.19 4.08 -13.48
C ASP A 808 -27.54 3.81 -14.19
N LEU A 809 -28.54 4.68 -13.96
CA LEU A 809 -29.87 4.60 -14.55
C LEU A 809 -29.94 5.20 -15.97
N GLY A 810 -29.09 6.18 -16.25
CA GLY A 810 -29.02 6.90 -17.50
C GLY A 810 -27.68 6.72 -18.23
N LYS A 811 -27.55 7.35 -19.40
CA LYS A 811 -26.23 7.54 -20.06
C LYS A 811 -25.53 8.81 -19.59
N ASP A 812 -26.29 9.70 -18.97
CA ASP A 812 -25.92 11.00 -18.40
C ASP A 812 -26.92 11.34 -17.27
N LEU A 813 -26.68 12.46 -16.57
CA LEU A 813 -27.55 12.87 -15.46
C LEU A 813 -29.01 13.13 -15.88
N VAL A 814 -29.23 13.75 -17.04
CA VAL A 814 -30.58 14.10 -17.51
C VAL A 814 -31.37 12.84 -17.81
N SER A 815 -30.78 11.88 -18.51
CA SER A 815 -31.41 10.59 -18.80
C SER A 815 -31.66 9.74 -17.56
N GLY A 816 -30.83 9.88 -16.51
CA GLY A 816 -31.10 9.30 -15.19
C GLY A 816 -32.38 9.86 -14.56
N LEU A 817 -32.56 11.18 -14.59
CA LEU A 817 -33.78 11.83 -14.08
C LEU A 817 -35.02 11.48 -14.92
N GLN A 818 -34.88 11.43 -16.25
CA GLN A 818 -35.94 10.95 -17.13
C GLN A 818 -36.36 9.51 -16.78
N PHE A 819 -35.39 8.64 -16.48
CA PHE A 819 -35.65 7.26 -16.08
C PHE A 819 -36.45 7.20 -14.78
N LEU A 820 -36.07 7.96 -13.75
CA LEU A 820 -36.80 7.99 -12.48
C LEU A 820 -38.23 8.48 -12.66
N ALA A 821 -38.41 9.62 -13.34
CA ALA A 821 -39.73 10.20 -13.58
C ALA A 821 -40.67 9.25 -14.35
N ALA A 822 -40.16 8.54 -15.34
CA ALA A 822 -40.94 7.60 -16.14
C ALA A 822 -41.26 6.28 -15.43
N ASN A 823 -40.56 5.94 -14.34
CA ASN A 823 -40.77 4.69 -13.61
C ASN A 823 -41.41 4.92 -12.23
N LYS A 824 -42.02 6.09 -12.01
CA LYS A 824 -42.88 6.29 -10.83
C LYS A 824 -44.09 5.35 -10.88
N PRO A 825 -44.56 4.81 -9.73
CA PRO A 825 -45.62 3.79 -9.70
C PRO A 825 -46.95 4.19 -10.35
N ASP A 826 -47.23 5.49 -10.40
CA ASP A 826 -48.45 6.10 -10.93
C ASP A 826 -48.38 6.43 -12.42
N VAL A 827 -47.24 6.23 -13.08
CA VAL A 827 -47.04 6.51 -14.52
C VAL A 827 -47.34 5.25 -15.36
N PRO A 828 -48.40 5.25 -16.19
CA PRO A 828 -48.71 4.11 -17.06
C PRO A 828 -47.65 3.90 -18.14
N GLU A 829 -47.47 2.65 -18.59
CA GLU A 829 -46.46 2.30 -19.60
C GLU A 829 -46.57 3.14 -20.88
N GLN A 830 -47.80 3.47 -21.32
CA GLN A 830 -48.02 4.30 -22.51
C GLN A 830 -47.63 5.78 -22.33
N ALA A 831 -47.54 6.27 -21.09
CA ALA A 831 -47.21 7.66 -20.79
C ALA A 831 -45.70 7.89 -20.56
N LYS A 832 -44.91 6.82 -20.37
CA LYS A 832 -43.49 6.91 -19.98
C LYS A 832 -42.66 7.80 -20.90
N GLU A 833 -42.74 7.60 -22.21
CA GLU A 833 -41.97 8.42 -23.17
C GLU A 833 -42.40 9.90 -23.17
N THR A 834 -43.69 10.17 -22.94
CA THR A 834 -44.19 11.55 -22.81
C THR A 834 -43.63 12.21 -21.55
N VAL A 835 -43.59 11.50 -20.42
CA VAL A 835 -43.02 11.99 -19.16
C VAL A 835 -41.51 12.26 -19.29
N LYS A 836 -40.75 11.35 -19.92
CA LYS A 836 -39.32 11.57 -20.19
C LYS A 836 -39.08 12.85 -20.99
N GLU A 837 -39.89 13.08 -22.02
CA GLU A 837 -39.76 14.25 -22.88
C GLU A 837 -40.16 15.54 -22.15
N GLN A 838 -41.19 15.51 -21.30
CA GLN A 838 -41.56 16.65 -20.46
C GLN A 838 -40.45 17.05 -19.49
N VAL A 839 -39.79 16.08 -18.83
CA VAL A 839 -38.66 16.34 -17.94
C VAL A 839 -37.49 16.96 -18.71
N ARG A 840 -37.16 16.41 -19.89
CA ARG A 840 -36.09 16.95 -20.75
C ARG A 840 -36.36 18.41 -21.12
N GLN A 841 -37.56 18.69 -21.62
CA GLN A 841 -37.96 20.04 -22.03
C GLN A 841 -37.97 21.01 -20.85
N PHE A 842 -38.43 20.58 -19.68
CA PHE A 842 -38.41 21.40 -18.47
C PHE A 842 -36.99 21.76 -18.03
N LEU A 843 -36.08 20.78 -17.99
CA LEU A 843 -34.68 20.99 -17.60
C LEU A 843 -33.94 21.85 -18.63
N GLU A 844 -34.19 21.65 -19.93
CA GLU A 844 -33.64 22.51 -20.99
C GLU A 844 -34.13 23.96 -20.87
N ALA A 845 -35.43 24.16 -20.63
CA ALA A 845 -36.00 25.48 -20.41
C ALA A 845 -35.42 26.14 -19.15
N TRP A 846 -35.27 25.40 -18.05
CA TRP A 846 -34.67 25.90 -16.80
C TRP A 846 -33.20 26.31 -17.00
N ARG A 847 -32.44 25.48 -17.72
CA ARG A 847 -31.03 25.74 -18.05
C ARG A 847 -30.89 27.01 -18.89
N MET A 848 -31.80 27.27 -19.83
CA MET A 848 -31.76 28.45 -20.71
C MET A 848 -32.42 29.71 -20.10
N ALA A 849 -33.16 29.57 -19.00
CA ALA A 849 -33.84 30.69 -18.35
C ALA A 849 -32.84 31.68 -17.73
N ARG A 850 -33.18 32.97 -17.81
CA ARG A 850 -32.47 34.06 -17.12
C ARG A 850 -33.13 34.35 -15.78
N GLU A 851 -32.42 34.99 -14.86
CA GLU A 851 -33.04 35.57 -13.67
C GLU A 851 -34.04 36.67 -14.07
N PRO A 852 -35.28 36.72 -13.54
CA PRO A 852 -35.86 35.96 -12.40
C PRO A 852 -36.67 34.72 -12.78
N GLN A 853 -36.77 34.39 -14.07
CA GLN A 853 -37.56 33.24 -14.55
C GLN A 853 -37.00 31.91 -14.03
N ARG A 854 -35.66 31.80 -13.95
CA ARG A 854 -35.00 30.61 -13.41
C ARG A 854 -35.39 30.36 -11.96
N VAL A 855 -35.32 31.36 -11.08
CA VAL A 855 -35.80 31.27 -9.68
C VAL A 855 -37.28 30.85 -9.60
N ALA A 856 -38.14 31.38 -10.46
CA ALA A 856 -39.55 30.97 -10.49
C ALA A 856 -39.75 29.50 -10.90
N MET A 857 -38.90 28.97 -11.79
CA MET A 857 -38.90 27.56 -12.18
C MET A 857 -38.34 26.65 -11.07
N GLU A 858 -37.39 27.14 -10.27
CA GLU A 858 -36.83 26.40 -9.14
C GLU A 858 -37.87 26.07 -8.07
N ALA A 859 -38.91 26.89 -7.90
CA ALA A 859 -40.04 26.56 -7.03
C ALA A 859 -40.78 25.26 -7.43
N LYS A 860 -40.62 24.81 -8.68
CA LYS A 860 -41.12 23.51 -9.16
C LYS A 860 -40.03 22.44 -9.21
N LEU A 861 -38.79 22.82 -9.52
CA LEU A 861 -37.66 21.89 -9.62
C LEU A 861 -37.26 21.34 -8.24
N ASP A 862 -37.28 22.16 -7.19
CA ASP A 862 -36.82 21.79 -5.85
C ASP A 862 -37.57 20.57 -5.28
N PRO A 863 -38.92 20.55 -5.23
CA PRO A 863 -39.66 19.37 -4.78
C PRO A 863 -39.43 18.14 -5.66
N MET A 864 -39.25 18.31 -6.97
CA MET A 864 -38.97 17.20 -7.88
C MET A 864 -37.61 16.56 -7.57
N LEU A 865 -36.57 17.38 -7.41
CA LEU A 865 -35.24 16.90 -7.07
C LEU A 865 -35.19 16.26 -5.69
N ASP A 866 -35.91 16.80 -4.70
CA ASP A 866 -35.98 16.18 -3.37
C ASP A 866 -36.55 14.75 -3.43
N GLU A 867 -37.61 14.53 -4.23
CA GLU A 867 -38.19 13.21 -4.45
C GLU A 867 -37.22 12.26 -5.16
N ASP A 868 -36.51 12.75 -6.18
CA ASP A 868 -35.50 11.97 -6.92
C ASP A 868 -34.29 11.63 -6.04
N ILE A 869 -33.84 12.56 -5.19
CA ILE A 869 -32.77 12.34 -4.21
C ILE A 869 -33.17 11.23 -3.24
N VAL A 870 -34.38 11.32 -2.65
CA VAL A 870 -34.89 10.29 -1.74
C VAL A 870 -34.96 8.93 -2.45
N THR A 871 -35.41 8.91 -3.71
CA THR A 871 -35.48 7.68 -4.50
C THR A 871 -34.09 7.10 -4.76
N CYS A 872 -33.11 7.92 -5.14
CA CYS A 872 -31.73 7.48 -5.33
C CYS A 872 -31.11 6.93 -4.04
N LEU A 873 -31.34 7.61 -2.91
CA LEU A 873 -30.86 7.17 -1.59
C LEU A 873 -31.59 5.93 -1.07
N ARG A 874 -32.80 5.64 -1.56
CA ARG A 874 -33.44 4.34 -1.36
C ARG A 874 -32.72 3.25 -2.16
N MET A 875 -32.44 3.49 -3.43
CA MET A 875 -31.73 2.51 -4.26
C MET A 875 -30.30 2.23 -3.77
N ASN A 876 -29.63 3.26 -3.22
CA ASN A 876 -28.28 3.16 -2.70
C ASN A 876 -28.11 4.06 -1.45
N PRO A 877 -28.29 3.50 -0.24
CA PRO A 877 -28.33 4.30 0.98
C PRO A 877 -26.95 4.70 1.51
N VAL A 878 -26.90 5.86 2.16
CA VAL A 878 -25.67 6.40 2.79
C VAL A 878 -25.20 5.52 3.95
N ALA A 879 -26.12 5.04 4.78
CA ALA A 879 -25.86 4.19 5.94
C ALA A 879 -26.70 2.91 5.82
N PRO A 880 -26.18 1.85 5.18
CA PRO A 880 -26.95 0.64 4.87
C PRO A 880 -27.33 -0.20 6.11
N VAL A 881 -26.59 -0.02 7.22
CA VAL A 881 -26.65 -0.88 8.40
C VAL A 881 -26.55 -0.04 9.68
N LEU A 882 -27.33 -0.39 10.70
CA LEU A 882 -27.33 0.24 12.02
C LEU A 882 -26.90 -0.77 13.12
N PRO A 883 -25.69 -0.63 13.70
CA PRO A 883 -25.19 -1.55 14.72
C PRO A 883 -25.79 -1.32 16.12
N ARG A 884 -26.03 -2.40 16.85
CA ARG A 884 -26.33 -2.48 18.30
C ARG A 884 -25.45 -3.53 18.94
N TYR A 885 -25.24 -3.44 20.26
CA TYR A 885 -24.32 -4.32 20.98
C TYR A 885 -25.08 -5.09 22.06
N CYS A 886 -24.85 -6.40 22.13
CA CYS A 886 -25.41 -7.26 23.16
C CYS A 886 -24.32 -7.58 24.20
N THR A 887 -24.19 -6.75 25.23
CA THR A 887 -23.05 -6.84 26.17
C THR A 887 -23.06 -8.10 27.03
N ASN A 888 -24.23 -8.48 27.56
CA ASN A 888 -24.36 -9.56 28.56
C ASN A 888 -24.98 -10.84 28.00
N GLY A 889 -25.20 -10.91 26.69
CA GLY A 889 -26.02 -11.94 26.05
C GLY A 889 -27.51 -11.71 26.27
N ALA A 890 -28.34 -12.26 25.38
CA ALA A 890 -29.79 -12.10 25.46
C ALA A 890 -30.52 -13.27 24.79
N THR A 891 -31.63 -13.69 25.39
CA THR A 891 -32.64 -14.49 24.68
C THR A 891 -33.63 -13.55 24.01
N TYR A 892 -33.68 -13.58 22.68
CA TYR A 892 -34.55 -12.74 21.87
C TYR A 892 -35.57 -13.60 21.12
N THR A 893 -36.84 -13.23 21.21
CA THR A 893 -37.91 -13.86 20.43
C THR A 893 -38.26 -12.93 19.27
N SER A 894 -38.13 -13.43 18.04
CA SER A 894 -38.52 -12.69 16.84
C SER A 894 -40.04 -12.50 16.76
N SER A 895 -40.45 -11.61 15.87
CA SER A 895 -41.85 -11.31 15.53
C SER A 895 -42.69 -12.52 15.11
N VAL A 896 -42.05 -13.63 14.71
CA VAL A 896 -42.73 -14.89 14.34
C VAL A 896 -42.57 -16.01 15.39
N GLY A 897 -42.03 -15.68 16.57
CA GLY A 897 -41.90 -16.63 17.69
C GLY A 897 -40.64 -17.49 17.67
N GLU A 898 -39.71 -17.28 16.74
CA GLU A 898 -38.39 -17.95 16.79
C GLU A 898 -37.60 -17.39 17.98
N VAL A 899 -37.11 -18.28 18.85
CA VAL A 899 -36.29 -17.92 20.01
C VAL A 899 -34.81 -18.09 19.67
N LEU A 900 -34.04 -17.02 19.85
CA LEU A 900 -32.61 -16.94 19.60
C LEU A 900 -31.87 -16.68 20.90
N ASN A 901 -30.71 -17.33 21.09
CA ASN A 901 -29.75 -16.95 22.13
C ASN A 901 -28.59 -16.20 21.49
N ILE A 902 -28.49 -14.90 21.77
CA ILE A 902 -27.45 -14.01 21.28
C ILE A 902 -26.31 -14.00 22.30
N GLU A 903 -25.09 -14.26 21.84
CA GLU A 903 -23.92 -14.35 22.72
C GLU A 903 -23.54 -12.99 23.32
N PRO A 904 -22.98 -12.98 24.55
CA PRO A 904 -22.33 -11.80 25.11
C PRO A 904 -21.23 -11.26 24.19
N GLY A 905 -21.19 -9.93 24.03
CA GLY A 905 -20.24 -9.23 23.16
C GLY A 905 -20.61 -9.24 21.67
N SER A 906 -21.76 -9.80 21.28
CA SER A 906 -22.21 -9.82 19.88
C SER A 906 -22.63 -8.44 19.37
N VAL A 907 -22.52 -8.24 18.06
CA VAL A 907 -23.02 -7.06 17.35
C VAL A 907 -24.28 -7.43 16.57
N VAL A 908 -25.36 -6.70 16.79
CA VAL A 908 -26.62 -6.84 16.07
C VAL A 908 -26.69 -5.76 14.99
N LEU A 909 -26.78 -6.17 13.73
CA LEU A 909 -26.76 -5.31 12.55
C LEU A 909 -28.18 -5.23 11.98
N LEU A 910 -28.79 -4.06 12.12
CA LEU A 910 -30.12 -3.79 11.58
C LEU A 910 -29.96 -3.26 10.15
N VAL A 911 -30.49 -4.01 9.18
CA VAL A 911 -30.38 -3.72 7.75
C VAL A 911 -31.74 -3.24 7.25
N SER A 912 -31.79 -2.16 6.47
CA SER A 912 -33.04 -1.77 5.79
C SER A 912 -33.30 -2.68 4.60
N GLN A 913 -34.56 -3.04 4.35
CA GLN A 913 -34.94 -3.87 3.20
C GLN A 913 -34.63 -3.18 1.88
N VAL A 914 -34.83 -1.86 1.85
CA VAL A 914 -34.54 -0.98 0.71
C VAL A 914 -33.05 -1.05 0.29
N THR A 915 -32.14 -1.25 1.25
CA THR A 915 -30.69 -1.38 1.04
C THR A 915 -30.26 -2.66 0.33
N MET A 916 -31.05 -3.73 0.36
CA MET A 916 -30.65 -5.06 -0.15
C MET A 916 -30.73 -5.17 -1.69
N GLY A 917 -30.85 -4.03 -2.37
CA GLY A 917 -31.07 -3.89 -3.80
C GLY A 917 -29.79 -3.84 -4.66
N ALA A 918 -29.30 -5.03 -5.01
CA ALA A 918 -28.64 -5.30 -6.30
C ALA A 918 -29.02 -6.71 -6.81
N ASN A 919 -29.32 -7.63 -5.88
CA ASN A 919 -29.76 -9.00 -6.15
C ASN A 919 -31.29 -9.18 -6.25
N LEU A 920 -32.07 -8.14 -5.99
CA LEU A 920 -33.54 -8.21 -6.02
C LEU A 920 -34.05 -7.72 -7.37
N LYS A 921 -33.89 -8.55 -8.40
CA LYS A 921 -34.59 -8.36 -9.67
C LYS A 921 -36.11 -8.45 -9.41
N ASN A 922 -36.75 -7.29 -9.26
CA ASN A 922 -38.19 -7.03 -9.38
C ASN A 922 -39.13 -7.37 -8.19
N LYS A 923 -38.69 -7.37 -6.93
CA LYS A 923 -39.61 -7.63 -5.78
C LYS A 923 -39.27 -6.88 -4.47
N VAL A 924 -39.33 -5.55 -4.45
CA VAL A 924 -39.43 -4.81 -3.18
C VAL A 924 -40.62 -3.85 -3.27
N PRO A 925 -41.58 -3.88 -2.34
CA PRO A 925 -42.59 -2.83 -2.23
C PRO A 925 -41.90 -1.51 -1.87
N THR A 926 -41.98 -0.54 -2.78
CA THR A 926 -41.30 0.76 -2.73
C THR A 926 -41.92 1.79 -1.76
N ASP A 927 -43.01 1.42 -1.09
CA ASP A 927 -43.98 2.38 -0.59
C ASP A 927 -44.26 2.33 0.92
N GLN A 928 -43.59 1.49 1.72
CA GLN A 928 -43.94 1.32 3.15
C GLN A 928 -42.82 1.18 4.19
N GLU A 929 -41.53 1.14 3.85
CA GLU A 929 -40.48 1.07 4.89
C GLU A 929 -40.04 2.49 5.32
N PRO A 930 -40.22 2.87 6.60
CA PRO A 930 -39.62 4.09 7.11
C PRO A 930 -38.08 3.96 7.11
N PHE A 931 -37.42 4.89 6.45
CA PHE A 931 -35.97 5.02 6.36
C PHE A 931 -35.36 5.13 7.76
N ILE A 932 -34.54 4.17 8.18
CA ILE A 932 -33.90 4.18 9.52
C ILE A 932 -33.04 5.45 9.77
N PHE A 933 -32.77 6.23 8.72
CA PHE A 933 -32.12 7.53 8.72
C PHE A 933 -32.99 8.56 7.97
N MET A 934 -33.15 9.76 8.51
CA MET A 934 -33.78 10.91 7.81
C MET A 934 -35.32 10.97 7.79
N ASP A 935 -36.09 10.05 8.39
CA ASP A 935 -37.56 10.02 8.21
C ASP A 935 -38.45 10.04 9.48
N GLY A 936 -37.91 10.44 10.63
CA GLY A 936 -38.70 10.52 11.86
C GLY A 936 -38.77 9.22 12.68
N THR A 937 -37.99 8.20 12.33
CA THR A 937 -37.61 7.15 13.29
C THR A 937 -36.84 7.73 14.50
N PRO A 938 -36.68 6.99 15.62
CA PRO A 938 -35.94 7.45 16.82
C PRO A 938 -34.49 7.89 16.57
N HIS A 939 -33.97 7.68 15.35
CA HIS A 939 -32.62 7.98 14.89
C HIS A 939 -32.52 9.18 13.92
N ALA A 940 -33.57 10.00 13.76
CA ALA A 940 -33.54 11.17 12.88
C ALA A 940 -32.39 12.15 13.23
N CYS A 941 -31.56 12.51 12.24
CA CYS A 941 -30.43 13.43 12.39
C CYS A 941 -30.91 14.90 12.36
N MET A 942 -30.32 15.76 13.20
CA MET A 942 -30.61 17.22 13.19
C MET A 942 -30.12 17.91 11.90
N GLY A 943 -29.23 17.28 11.13
CA GLY A 943 -28.66 17.83 9.90
C GLY A 943 -29.37 17.43 8.60
N HIS A 944 -30.49 16.71 8.65
CA HIS A 944 -31.16 16.21 7.43
C HIS A 944 -31.48 17.32 6.42
N HIS A 945 -32.05 18.43 6.88
CA HIS A 945 -32.44 19.55 6.02
C HIS A 945 -31.24 20.25 5.38
N VAL A 946 -30.09 20.27 6.08
CA VAL A 946 -28.83 20.80 5.55
C VAL A 946 -28.33 19.89 4.42
N ALA A 947 -28.24 18.58 4.69
CA ALA A 947 -27.76 17.59 3.72
C ALA A 947 -28.63 17.54 2.44
N MET A 948 -29.97 17.58 2.57
CA MET A 948 -30.87 17.61 1.41
C MET A 948 -30.64 18.84 0.53
N LEU A 949 -30.45 20.01 1.15
CA LEU A 949 -30.14 21.24 0.43
C LEU A 949 -28.79 21.13 -0.29
N GLU A 950 -27.75 20.64 0.38
CA GLU A 950 -26.41 20.44 -0.22
C GLU A 950 -26.46 19.52 -1.44
N ILE A 951 -27.15 18.38 -1.34
CA ILE A 951 -27.31 17.42 -2.46
C ILE A 951 -28.09 18.07 -3.61
N ARG A 952 -29.17 18.79 -3.32
CA ARG A 952 -30.00 19.46 -4.32
C ARG A 952 -29.20 20.52 -5.09
N GLU A 953 -28.49 21.38 -4.38
CA GLU A 953 -27.70 22.46 -5.01
C GLU A 953 -26.50 21.90 -5.79
N ALA A 954 -25.88 20.81 -5.34
CA ALA A 954 -24.88 20.08 -6.11
C ALA A 954 -25.46 19.53 -7.43
N LEU A 955 -26.64 18.91 -7.40
CA LEU A 955 -27.31 18.41 -8.59
C LEU A 955 -27.69 19.52 -9.55
N LYS A 956 -28.27 20.62 -9.05
CA LYS A 956 -28.58 21.80 -9.88
C LYS A 956 -27.33 22.29 -10.60
N MET A 957 -26.21 22.47 -9.89
CA MET A 957 -24.96 22.89 -10.51
C MET A 957 -24.56 21.95 -11.65
N LEU A 958 -24.56 20.63 -11.43
CA LEU A 958 -24.23 19.66 -12.47
C LEU A 958 -25.20 19.69 -13.65
N LEU A 959 -26.50 19.91 -13.41
CA LEU A 959 -27.53 20.02 -14.44
C LEU A 959 -27.43 21.30 -15.27
N THR A 960 -26.70 22.31 -14.81
CA THR A 960 -26.38 23.47 -15.66
C THR A 960 -25.41 23.12 -16.79
N LEU A 961 -24.67 22.03 -16.65
CA LEU A 961 -23.67 21.56 -17.62
C LEU A 961 -24.28 20.60 -18.64
N SER A 962 -23.74 20.60 -19.85
CA SER A 962 -24.18 19.68 -20.91
C SER A 962 -23.55 18.30 -20.73
N ASN A 963 -24.38 17.26 -20.77
CA ASN A 963 -23.94 15.86 -20.95
C ASN A 963 -22.96 15.36 -19.87
N VAL A 964 -23.24 15.65 -18.60
CA VAL A 964 -22.46 15.14 -17.47
C VAL A 964 -22.61 13.63 -17.37
N ARG A 965 -21.49 12.91 -17.48
CA ARG A 965 -21.41 11.44 -17.53
C ARG A 965 -20.09 10.93 -16.94
N PRO A 966 -19.95 9.62 -16.66
CA PRO A 966 -18.67 9.06 -16.22
C PRO A 966 -17.56 9.29 -17.25
N ALA A 967 -16.33 9.51 -16.76
CA ALA A 967 -15.13 9.48 -17.58
C ALA A 967 -14.94 8.10 -18.22
N ALA A 968 -14.14 8.01 -19.29
CA ALA A 968 -13.90 6.74 -19.97
C ALA A 968 -12.99 5.81 -19.14
N GLY A 969 -13.22 4.50 -19.24
CA GLY A 969 -12.46 3.47 -18.54
C GLY A 969 -12.63 3.52 -17.02
N ASN A 970 -11.69 2.90 -16.31
CA ASN A 970 -11.77 2.71 -14.85
C ASN A 970 -11.78 4.02 -14.04
N LEU A 971 -11.45 5.17 -14.66
CA LEU A 971 -11.53 6.48 -14.01
C LEU A 971 -12.97 6.93 -13.79
N GLY A 972 -13.90 6.47 -14.63
CA GLY A 972 -15.33 6.72 -14.49
C GLY A 972 -16.02 5.82 -13.46
N ASP A 973 -15.36 4.77 -12.99
CA ASP A 973 -15.92 3.87 -11.98
C ASP A 973 -15.75 4.44 -10.57
N MET A 974 -16.80 4.36 -9.76
CA MET A 974 -16.73 4.76 -8.35
C MET A 974 -15.83 3.79 -7.58
N THR A 975 -14.77 4.33 -7.00
CA THR A 975 -13.91 3.61 -6.05
C THR A 975 -14.35 3.87 -4.62
N TYR A 976 -14.08 2.92 -3.72
CA TYR A 976 -14.48 2.98 -2.31
C TYR A 976 -13.28 2.80 -1.38
N LYS A 977 -13.29 3.51 -0.24
CA LYS A 977 -12.33 3.37 0.87
C LYS A 977 -13.11 3.35 2.17
N TYR A 978 -12.88 2.35 3.03
CA TYR A 978 -13.68 2.13 4.25
C TYR A 978 -15.20 2.09 3.97
N ASN A 979 -15.64 1.54 2.83
CA ASN A 979 -17.05 1.50 2.41
C ASN A 979 -17.72 2.89 2.23
N MET A 980 -16.89 3.90 2.00
CA MET A 980 -17.29 5.25 1.60
C MET A 980 -16.80 5.53 0.18
N PRO A 981 -17.57 6.29 -0.64
CA PRO A 981 -17.06 6.83 -1.89
C PRO A 981 -15.69 7.48 -1.70
N ALA A 982 -14.75 7.12 -2.55
CA ALA A 982 -13.37 7.59 -2.48
C ALA A 982 -13.01 8.47 -3.67
N ALA A 983 -13.32 8.01 -4.89
CA ALA A 983 -13.17 8.81 -6.09
C ALA A 983 -14.01 8.28 -7.26
N MET A 984 -14.51 9.20 -8.10
CA MET A 984 -15.12 8.94 -9.40
C MET A 984 -14.94 10.16 -10.28
N LEU A 985 -14.41 9.99 -11.49
CA LEU A 985 -14.20 11.09 -12.42
C LEU A 985 -15.39 11.24 -13.37
N LEU A 986 -15.94 12.45 -13.43
CA LEU A 986 -16.98 12.86 -14.36
C LEU A 986 -16.36 13.62 -15.53
N ARG A 987 -17.07 13.63 -16.66
CA ARG A 987 -16.80 14.48 -17.82
C ARG A 987 -18.10 15.14 -18.29
N CYS A 988 -17.98 16.30 -18.93
CA CYS A 988 -19.08 16.99 -19.60
C CYS A 988 -18.69 17.30 -21.04
N ASP A 989 -19.65 17.71 -21.87
CA ASP A 989 -19.33 18.29 -23.18
C ASP A 989 -18.88 19.75 -22.99
N PRO A 990 -17.82 20.21 -23.67
CA PRO A 990 -17.41 21.62 -23.61
C PRO A 990 -18.56 22.51 -24.10
N GLY A 991 -18.87 23.52 -23.30
CA GLY A 991 -20.02 24.41 -23.47
C GLY A 991 -19.96 25.31 -24.69
#